data_AF-A0A3S0DEY2-F1
#
_entry.id   AF-A0A3S0DEY2-F1
#
_cell.length_a   1.000
_cell.length_b   1.000
_cell.length_c   1.000
_cell.angle_alpha   90.00
_cell.angle_beta   90.00
_cell.angle_gamma   90.00
#
_symmetry.space_group_name_H-M   'P 1'
#
loop_
_entity.id
_entity.type
_entity.pdbx_description
1 polymer ?
#
loop_
_entity_poly.entity_id
_entity_poly.type
_entity_poly.pdbx_seq_one_letter_code
_entity_poly.pdbx_strand_id
1 'polypeptide(L)'
;SLVTSFLADVNGDGKADFIAQQADGLYASLSTGSSVGAQTKWAGFFGTTQGFSSLTNNPISIIDINGDGLADAVGFGYDGVYVALSTGNGFGGGARWTSDFGNSSNVSVDAFVRTLADVNGDGLLDVVGFKSDGVYVALNAGSGFGASQKWSSEFGTASAIAYPTYSVNPRMMQDINGDGLPDVVGFANGGVYVGLNTGSGFSPAVLWLADFGVNAGYTNMDSAPRAMADVNGDGLPDLVGFKSDGTYVALNTGTGFQATSKWLVDFGASTPIAYSTQSGYPRQLADVNGDGKADIVGFSAGGVYVALSTGTGYSTSSQWVAGFGASAGYTASNLRQLADMDGDGFPDIVGALSSGTSVAKTNRTGTADVIGSIAQGTGLMTTVTYGPLTNSSLYTKGTGAVYPQVELMPPLYVVTSAKLPNALSANYTTYNYQYGGLRSDLSGRGLLGFNAVKVSQPDTGLISWTRYRQDWPYIGLPMQAEQSLPGAGSNGLLKRTTNTYGCLLPQSGGSCSVAPGNSYFPYLSQSVETGWDTNGAALPQATTTNTFDTYGNATQVAIVTGDGFSKNTTNVYSNDTTKWLLGRLIQAQVMSSNGGSGGGSAGTVFVFSQTLTANTFNYNIRNAAASAGWDQSTPLQASITVAPGVIIGSRSTLIPAFDTDANFPAGSSLTLVNNGSILGAGGQGGSGGAWNPPANSTWTGNAGQAGGLALRSSTPISITNGSGTIGGGGGGGGAGAMMMCCWGTSTTGGGGGGGGGSGPMSQGGGAPGISKTFLPLLGTQGQDGNPGSVNAGGMGGAGGTGSVYGSTMYAGAGGSGGSLGNAGNAGQAAPSNPSYFFGGSGGSPGAAVVGNANITWTATGTRLGPI
;
A
#
# COMPACT_ATOMS: atom_id res chain seq x y z
N SER A 1 -47.16 -31.29 1.66
CA SER A 1 -45.93 -32.05 1.35
C SER A 1 -44.99 -31.13 0.61
N LEU A 2 -43.71 -31.14 0.96
CA LEU A 2 -42.66 -30.41 0.23
C LEU A 2 -42.55 -30.99 -1.18
N VAL A 3 -42.54 -30.14 -2.22
CA VAL A 3 -42.44 -30.60 -3.62
C VAL A 3 -41.07 -30.31 -4.20
N THR A 4 -40.56 -29.10 -3.98
CA THR A 4 -39.20 -28.68 -4.31
C THR A 4 -38.67 -27.73 -3.23
N SER A 5 -37.35 -27.56 -3.16
CA SER A 5 -36.69 -26.64 -2.24
C SER A 5 -35.42 -26.06 -2.85
N PHE A 6 -35.03 -24.88 -2.39
CA PHE A 6 -33.94 -24.07 -2.91
C PHE A 6 -33.10 -23.50 -1.75
N LEU A 7 -31.86 -23.15 -2.06
CA LEU A 7 -30.94 -22.48 -1.16
C LEU A 7 -30.45 -21.21 -1.84
N ALA A 8 -30.70 -20.05 -1.25
CA ALA A 8 -30.30 -18.74 -1.79
C ALA A 8 -30.38 -17.67 -0.70
N ASP A 9 -29.55 -16.64 -0.79
CA ASP A 9 -29.62 -15.47 0.12
C ASP A 9 -30.77 -14.55 -0.31
N VAL A 10 -31.96 -14.78 0.25
CA VAL A 10 -33.16 -13.99 -0.10
C VAL A 10 -33.27 -12.74 0.77
N ASN A 11 -32.44 -12.62 1.82
CA ASN A 11 -32.51 -11.54 2.80
C ASN A 11 -31.33 -10.54 2.71
N GLY A 12 -30.27 -10.91 1.98
CA GLY A 12 -29.09 -10.10 1.70
C GLY A 12 -28.04 -10.10 2.82
N ASP A 13 -28.08 -11.07 3.75
CA ASP A 13 -27.12 -11.19 4.86
C ASP A 13 -25.89 -12.06 4.54
N GLY A 14 -25.75 -12.45 3.28
CA GLY A 14 -24.65 -13.23 2.75
C GLY A 14 -24.67 -14.69 3.17
N LYS A 15 -25.80 -15.20 3.70
CA LYS A 15 -26.00 -16.61 4.01
C LYS A 15 -27.09 -17.19 3.13
N ALA A 16 -26.93 -18.44 2.71
CA ALA A 16 -28.00 -19.13 2.01
C ALA A 16 -29.19 -19.41 2.96
N ASP A 17 -30.39 -19.04 2.55
CA ASP A 17 -31.64 -19.35 3.25
C ASP A 17 -32.32 -20.57 2.62
N PHE A 18 -33.20 -21.23 3.37
CA PHE A 18 -33.97 -22.37 2.88
C PHE A 18 -35.35 -21.94 2.36
N ILE A 19 -35.61 -22.14 1.07
CA ILE A 19 -36.90 -21.83 0.44
C ILE A 19 -37.58 -23.13 0.06
N ALA A 20 -38.79 -23.36 0.59
CA ALA A 20 -39.61 -24.52 0.31
C ALA A 20 -40.82 -24.14 -0.56
N GLN A 21 -41.00 -24.89 -1.65
CA GLN A 21 -42.22 -24.85 -2.44
C GLN A 21 -43.29 -25.72 -1.80
N GLN A 22 -44.46 -25.12 -1.54
CA GLN A 22 -45.65 -25.82 -1.08
C GLN A 22 -46.79 -25.70 -2.10
N ALA A 23 -47.94 -26.26 -1.76
CA ALA A 23 -49.11 -26.26 -2.63
C ALA A 23 -49.59 -24.85 -2.97
N ASP A 24 -49.46 -23.91 -2.03
CA ASP A 24 -50.05 -22.58 -2.06
C ASP A 24 -49.03 -21.43 -2.11
N GLY A 25 -47.75 -21.75 -2.33
CA GLY A 25 -46.71 -20.77 -2.60
C GLY A 25 -45.32 -21.14 -2.08
N LEU A 26 -44.49 -20.11 -1.86
CA LEU A 26 -43.12 -20.24 -1.36
C LEU A 26 -43.03 -19.84 0.11
N TYR A 27 -42.24 -20.62 0.85
CA TYR A 27 -41.99 -20.42 2.26
C TYR A 27 -40.50 -20.34 2.51
N ALA A 28 -40.02 -19.34 3.23
CA ALA A 28 -38.62 -19.21 3.58
C ALA A 28 -38.38 -19.49 5.07
N SER A 29 -37.24 -20.10 5.34
CA SER A 29 -36.63 -20.28 6.66
C SER A 29 -35.24 -19.67 6.60
N LEU A 30 -35.07 -18.53 7.26
CA LEU A 30 -33.81 -17.79 7.22
C LEU A 30 -32.69 -18.52 7.96
N SER A 31 -31.47 -18.48 7.43
CA SER A 31 -30.32 -19.08 8.09
C SER A 31 -29.92 -18.30 9.34
N THR A 32 -29.43 -19.04 10.33
CA THR A 32 -28.79 -18.49 11.55
C THR A 32 -27.29 -18.79 11.58
N GLY A 33 -26.73 -19.37 10.52
CA GLY A 33 -25.36 -19.87 10.44
C GLY A 33 -25.05 -21.15 11.24
N SER A 34 -26.06 -21.70 11.91
CA SER A 34 -25.96 -22.99 12.61
C SER A 34 -27.24 -23.83 12.53
N SER A 35 -28.32 -23.20 12.09
CA SER A 35 -29.64 -23.80 11.90
C SER A 35 -30.46 -22.92 10.94
N VAL A 36 -31.64 -23.40 10.56
CA VAL A 36 -32.64 -22.59 9.86
C VAL A 36 -33.75 -22.17 10.82
N GLY A 37 -34.22 -20.94 10.69
CA GLY A 37 -35.30 -20.37 11.49
C GLY A 37 -36.68 -20.94 11.17
N ALA A 38 -37.69 -20.41 11.87
CA ALA A 38 -39.08 -20.80 11.64
C ALA A 38 -39.50 -20.52 10.20
N GLN A 39 -40.24 -21.46 9.63
CA GLN A 39 -40.75 -21.34 8.27
C GLN A 39 -41.87 -20.29 8.21
N THR A 40 -41.75 -19.34 7.29
CA THR A 40 -42.72 -18.26 7.06
C THR A 40 -43.13 -18.23 5.60
N LYS A 41 -44.40 -17.94 5.31
CA LYS A 41 -44.88 -17.83 3.93
C LYS A 41 -44.41 -16.51 3.33
N TRP A 42 -43.61 -16.57 2.27
CA TRP A 42 -43.04 -15.39 1.61
C TRP A 42 -43.77 -15.02 0.32
N ALA A 43 -44.40 -16.00 -0.35
CA ALA A 43 -45.21 -15.76 -1.54
C ALA A 43 -46.51 -16.58 -1.50
N GLY A 44 -47.63 -15.97 -1.93
CA GLY A 44 -48.89 -16.68 -2.24
C GLY A 44 -48.98 -17.19 -3.68
N PHE A 45 -47.86 -17.18 -4.39
CA PHE A 45 -47.71 -17.58 -5.79
C PHE A 45 -46.51 -18.55 -5.90
N PHE A 46 -46.30 -19.16 -7.07
CA PHE A 46 -45.28 -20.20 -7.30
C PHE A 46 -45.49 -21.54 -6.58
N GLY A 47 -46.66 -21.82 -6.03
CA GLY A 47 -46.98 -23.14 -5.50
C GLY A 47 -47.55 -24.08 -6.56
N THR A 48 -47.68 -25.36 -6.20
CA THR A 48 -48.13 -26.40 -7.14
C THR A 48 -49.59 -26.25 -7.58
N THR A 49 -50.46 -25.71 -6.74
CA THR A 49 -51.85 -25.42 -7.12
C THR A 49 -51.96 -24.17 -8.00
N GLN A 50 -50.92 -23.34 -8.05
CA GLN A 50 -50.79 -22.20 -8.97
C GLN A 50 -50.15 -22.58 -10.32
N GLY A 51 -49.94 -23.89 -10.57
CA GLY A 51 -49.42 -24.39 -11.84
C GLY A 51 -47.90 -24.48 -11.93
N PHE A 52 -47.16 -24.17 -10.86
CA PHE A 52 -45.71 -24.35 -10.81
C PHE A 52 -45.38 -25.70 -10.20
N SER A 53 -44.90 -26.65 -10.99
CA SER A 53 -44.74 -28.03 -10.53
C SER A 53 -43.58 -28.71 -11.23
N SER A 54 -42.82 -29.49 -10.44
CA SER A 54 -41.61 -30.24 -10.78
C SER A 54 -40.58 -29.51 -11.65
N LEU A 55 -39.34 -29.98 -11.59
CA LEU A 55 -38.26 -29.47 -12.46
C LEU A 55 -38.57 -29.60 -13.96
N THR A 56 -39.59 -30.38 -14.34
CA THR A 56 -39.82 -30.80 -15.72
C THR A 56 -41.01 -30.15 -16.42
N ASN A 57 -41.85 -29.36 -15.75
CA ASN A 57 -42.98 -28.71 -16.42
C ASN A 57 -42.89 -27.19 -16.28
N ASN A 58 -42.86 -26.70 -15.04
CA ASN A 58 -42.85 -25.27 -14.75
C ASN A 58 -41.87 -24.97 -13.59
N PRO A 59 -40.55 -25.04 -13.84
CA PRO A 59 -39.51 -24.90 -12.83
C PRO A 59 -39.45 -23.49 -12.26
N ILE A 60 -38.94 -23.40 -11.03
CA ILE A 60 -38.65 -22.15 -10.31
C ILE A 60 -37.14 -22.10 -10.05
N SER A 61 -36.58 -20.91 -10.12
CA SER A 61 -35.23 -20.57 -9.68
C SER A 61 -35.33 -19.48 -8.62
N ILE A 62 -34.48 -19.56 -7.59
CA ILE A 62 -34.32 -18.48 -6.61
C ILE A 62 -32.95 -17.86 -6.84
N ILE A 63 -32.92 -16.68 -7.43
CA ILE A 63 -31.69 -16.03 -7.94
C ILE A 63 -31.91 -14.53 -8.09
N ASP A 64 -30.87 -13.72 -7.87
CA ASP A 64 -30.92 -12.27 -8.07
C ASP A 64 -31.11 -11.96 -9.57
N ILE A 65 -32.32 -11.56 -9.97
CA ILE A 65 -32.67 -11.30 -11.38
C ILE A 65 -32.61 -9.82 -11.73
N ASN A 66 -32.60 -8.92 -10.74
CA ASN A 66 -32.60 -7.47 -10.95
C ASN A 66 -31.26 -6.79 -10.56
N GLY A 67 -30.30 -7.55 -10.03
CA GLY A 67 -28.98 -7.09 -9.61
C GLY A 67 -28.99 -6.28 -8.31
N ASP A 68 -29.97 -6.46 -7.42
CA ASP A 68 -30.07 -5.72 -6.16
C ASP A 68 -29.36 -6.40 -4.98
N GLY A 69 -28.83 -7.60 -5.20
CA GLY A 69 -28.12 -8.40 -4.21
C GLY A 69 -29.05 -9.16 -3.26
N LEU A 70 -30.31 -9.36 -3.63
CA LEU A 70 -31.26 -10.28 -2.99
C LEU A 70 -31.70 -11.32 -4.02
N ALA A 71 -31.78 -12.59 -3.62
CA ALA A 71 -32.29 -13.61 -4.53
C ALA A 71 -33.82 -13.51 -4.71
N ASP A 72 -34.27 -13.45 -5.96
CA ASP A 72 -35.66 -13.31 -6.38
C ASP A 72 -36.27 -14.65 -6.81
N ALA A 73 -37.61 -14.74 -6.82
CA ALA A 73 -38.29 -15.92 -7.34
C ALA A 73 -38.60 -15.76 -8.85
N VAL A 74 -38.02 -16.62 -9.68
CA VAL A 74 -38.26 -16.67 -11.13
C VAL A 74 -38.89 -18.00 -11.50
N GLY A 75 -40.08 -18.00 -12.08
CA GLY A 75 -40.78 -19.23 -12.47
C GLY A 75 -41.16 -19.24 -13.94
N PHE A 76 -40.81 -20.32 -14.62
CA PHE A 76 -41.22 -20.58 -15.99
C PHE A 76 -42.61 -21.21 -16.00
N GLY A 77 -43.65 -20.38 -16.11
CA GLY A 77 -45.04 -20.79 -16.05
C GLY A 77 -45.60 -21.36 -17.35
N TYR A 78 -46.92 -21.59 -17.36
CA TYR A 78 -47.63 -22.09 -18.53
C TYR A 78 -47.60 -21.10 -19.71
N ASP A 79 -47.77 -19.81 -19.45
CA ASP A 79 -47.96 -18.77 -20.47
C ASP A 79 -46.87 -17.69 -20.47
N GLY A 80 -45.74 -17.96 -19.82
CA GLY A 80 -44.62 -17.01 -19.77
C GLY A 80 -43.67 -17.23 -18.60
N VAL A 81 -42.77 -16.28 -18.42
CA VAL A 81 -41.86 -16.22 -17.26
C VAL A 81 -42.39 -15.20 -16.26
N TYR A 82 -42.53 -15.63 -15.01
CA TYR A 82 -43.01 -14.83 -13.89
C TYR A 82 -41.87 -14.54 -12.91
N VAL A 83 -41.84 -13.33 -12.38
CA VAL A 83 -40.84 -12.88 -11.41
C VAL A 83 -41.53 -12.26 -10.20
N ALA A 84 -41.08 -12.60 -9.00
CA ALA A 84 -41.37 -11.87 -7.77
C ALA A 84 -40.07 -11.46 -7.10
N LEU A 85 -39.87 -10.14 -7.01
CA LEU A 85 -38.67 -9.57 -6.41
C LEU A 85 -38.67 -9.74 -4.89
N SER A 86 -37.52 -10.02 -4.29
CA SER A 86 -37.35 -10.05 -2.85
C SER A 86 -37.34 -8.63 -2.27
N THR A 87 -37.84 -8.52 -1.04
CA THR A 87 -37.79 -7.29 -0.23
C THR A 87 -36.89 -7.45 1.00
N GLY A 88 -36.22 -8.60 1.11
CA GLY A 88 -35.47 -9.05 2.27
C GLY A 88 -36.34 -9.60 3.42
N ASN A 89 -37.66 -9.44 3.35
CA ASN A 89 -38.61 -9.93 4.36
C ASN A 89 -39.81 -10.69 3.74
N GLY A 90 -39.73 -11.02 2.44
CA GLY A 90 -40.82 -11.58 1.65
C GLY A 90 -40.62 -11.33 0.16
N PHE A 91 -41.34 -12.06 -0.68
CA PHE A 91 -41.39 -11.81 -2.12
C PHE A 91 -42.57 -10.89 -2.47
N GLY A 92 -42.38 -10.04 -3.47
CA GLY A 92 -43.44 -9.25 -4.07
C GLY A 92 -44.50 -10.08 -4.79
N GLY A 93 -45.46 -9.41 -5.43
CA GLY A 93 -46.43 -10.09 -6.29
C GLY A 93 -45.75 -10.66 -7.55
N GLY A 94 -46.05 -11.91 -7.89
CA GLY A 94 -45.54 -12.53 -9.12
C GLY A 94 -46.08 -11.83 -10.37
N ALA A 95 -45.20 -11.14 -11.11
CA ALA A 95 -45.52 -10.44 -12.34
C ALA A 95 -44.99 -11.21 -13.56
N ARG A 96 -45.79 -11.31 -14.62
CA ARG A 96 -45.33 -11.92 -15.88
C ARG A 96 -44.44 -10.93 -16.63
N TRP A 97 -43.15 -11.22 -16.70
CA TRP A 97 -42.15 -10.38 -17.36
C TRP A 97 -42.06 -10.63 -18.87
N THR A 98 -42.39 -11.84 -19.33
CA THR A 98 -42.55 -12.14 -20.77
C THR A 98 -43.60 -13.22 -20.98
N SER A 99 -44.21 -13.22 -22.16
CA SER A 99 -45.17 -14.26 -22.59
C SER A 99 -44.52 -15.39 -23.40
N ASP A 100 -43.24 -15.27 -23.74
CA ASP A 100 -42.47 -16.37 -24.34
C ASP A 100 -41.89 -17.28 -23.25
N PHE A 101 -41.29 -18.40 -23.67
CA PHE A 101 -40.69 -19.43 -22.81
C PHE A 101 -41.66 -20.10 -21.82
N GLY A 102 -42.97 -19.89 -22.02
CA GLY A 102 -44.03 -20.62 -21.33
C GLY A 102 -44.20 -22.05 -21.88
N ASN A 103 -44.88 -22.90 -21.10
CA ASN A 103 -45.22 -24.27 -21.47
C ASN A 103 -46.59 -24.42 -22.19
N SER A 104 -47.07 -23.37 -22.87
CA SER A 104 -48.45 -23.29 -23.40
C SER A 104 -48.77 -24.29 -24.51
N SER A 105 -47.74 -25.01 -25.00
CA SER A 105 -47.85 -26.06 -26.01
C SER A 105 -47.65 -27.49 -25.45
N ASN A 106 -47.62 -27.68 -24.12
CA ASN A 106 -47.33 -28.98 -23.46
C ASN A 106 -46.05 -29.65 -23.98
N VAL A 107 -45.02 -28.84 -24.26
CA VAL A 107 -43.74 -29.32 -24.76
C VAL A 107 -42.86 -29.76 -23.59
N SER A 108 -42.18 -30.91 -23.73
CA SER A 108 -41.31 -31.45 -22.68
C SER A 108 -40.18 -30.47 -22.36
N VAL A 109 -40.06 -30.00 -21.12
CA VAL A 109 -38.93 -29.09 -20.77
C VAL A 109 -37.59 -29.81 -20.75
N ASP A 110 -37.60 -31.15 -20.70
CA ASP A 110 -36.41 -31.98 -20.91
C ASP A 110 -35.90 -31.78 -22.34
N ALA A 111 -36.79 -31.60 -23.33
CA ALA A 111 -36.39 -31.27 -24.70
C ALA A 111 -36.14 -29.76 -24.90
N PHE A 112 -36.95 -28.92 -24.24
CA PHE A 112 -36.95 -27.46 -24.36
C PHE A 112 -36.41 -26.79 -23.09
N VAL A 113 -35.10 -26.91 -22.89
CA VAL A 113 -34.40 -26.38 -21.71
C VAL A 113 -34.52 -24.87 -21.66
N ARG A 114 -34.74 -24.32 -20.46
CA ARG A 114 -34.76 -22.89 -20.17
C ARG A 114 -33.85 -22.62 -18.98
N THR A 115 -33.00 -21.61 -19.11
CA THR A 115 -32.06 -21.23 -18.06
C THR A 115 -31.94 -19.71 -18.02
N LEU A 116 -31.24 -19.23 -17.00
CA LEU A 116 -30.90 -17.83 -16.81
C LEU A 116 -29.38 -17.67 -16.93
N ALA A 117 -28.92 -16.67 -17.68
CA ALA A 117 -27.50 -16.32 -17.83
C ALA A 117 -27.39 -14.87 -18.32
N ASP A 118 -26.42 -14.11 -17.81
CA ASP A 118 -26.08 -12.77 -18.32
C ASP A 118 -25.31 -12.93 -19.63
N VAL A 119 -26.01 -12.96 -20.77
CA VAL A 119 -25.40 -13.30 -22.07
C VAL A 119 -24.90 -12.07 -22.83
N ASN A 120 -25.17 -10.87 -22.34
CA ASN A 120 -24.70 -9.61 -22.93
C ASN A 120 -23.67 -8.88 -22.05
N GLY A 121 -23.38 -9.38 -20.84
CA GLY A 121 -22.39 -8.84 -19.92
C GLY A 121 -22.83 -7.55 -19.22
N ASP A 122 -24.15 -7.36 -19.02
CA ASP A 122 -24.70 -6.15 -18.42
C ASP A 122 -24.98 -6.28 -16.91
N GLY A 123 -24.71 -7.45 -16.33
CA GLY A 123 -24.93 -7.76 -14.92
C GLY A 123 -26.30 -8.30 -14.58
N LEU A 124 -27.22 -8.39 -15.54
CA LEU A 124 -28.57 -8.92 -15.35
C LEU A 124 -28.69 -10.26 -16.04
N LEU A 125 -29.29 -11.23 -15.36
CA LEU A 125 -29.51 -12.54 -15.97
C LEU A 125 -30.62 -12.47 -17.01
N ASP A 126 -30.35 -12.96 -18.21
CA ASP A 126 -31.28 -13.06 -19.32
C ASP A 126 -31.93 -14.44 -19.39
N VAL A 127 -33.08 -14.53 -20.07
CA VAL A 127 -33.69 -15.85 -20.36
C VAL A 127 -33.04 -16.45 -21.59
N VAL A 128 -32.47 -17.65 -21.44
CA VAL A 128 -31.97 -18.48 -22.55
C VAL A 128 -32.85 -19.71 -22.68
N GLY A 129 -33.49 -19.88 -23.84
CA GLY A 129 -34.34 -21.03 -24.16
C GLY A 129 -33.86 -21.80 -25.37
N PHE A 130 -33.64 -23.10 -25.19
CA PHE A 130 -33.30 -24.03 -26.25
C PHE A 130 -34.57 -24.59 -26.89
N LYS A 131 -34.90 -24.12 -28.09
CA LYS A 131 -36.09 -24.53 -28.85
C LYS A 131 -35.77 -25.64 -29.85
N SER A 132 -36.75 -26.07 -30.64
CA SER A 132 -36.54 -27.16 -31.62
C SER A 132 -35.54 -26.77 -32.71
N ASP A 133 -35.55 -25.51 -33.10
CA ASP A 133 -34.81 -24.96 -34.22
C ASP A 133 -33.60 -24.11 -33.80
N GLY A 134 -33.28 -24.03 -32.51
CA GLY A 134 -32.05 -23.42 -32.01
C GLY A 134 -32.18 -22.72 -30.66
N VAL A 135 -31.33 -21.73 -30.39
CA VAL A 135 -31.25 -21.00 -29.11
C VAL A 135 -31.92 -19.63 -29.24
N TYR A 136 -32.83 -19.32 -28.32
CA TYR A 136 -33.52 -18.04 -28.22
C TYR A 136 -33.18 -17.35 -26.91
N VAL A 137 -32.97 -16.04 -26.97
CA VAL A 137 -32.62 -15.20 -25.83
C VAL A 137 -33.63 -14.07 -25.68
N ALA A 138 -34.08 -13.76 -24.47
CA ALA A 138 -34.76 -12.51 -24.15
C ALA A 138 -33.97 -11.75 -23.10
N LEU A 139 -33.45 -10.59 -23.51
CA LEU A 139 -32.60 -9.75 -22.68
C LEU A 139 -33.40 -9.10 -21.54
N ASN A 140 -32.78 -9.01 -20.37
CA ASN A 140 -33.35 -8.42 -19.17
C ASN A 140 -33.10 -6.91 -19.13
N ALA A 141 -34.12 -6.12 -18.78
CA ALA A 141 -34.03 -4.67 -18.61
C ALA A 141 -34.16 -4.23 -17.14
N GLY A 142 -34.03 -5.16 -16.19
CA GLY A 142 -34.13 -4.96 -14.73
C GLY A 142 -35.56 -4.88 -14.20
N SER A 143 -36.56 -4.76 -15.07
CA SER A 143 -37.99 -4.70 -14.71
C SER A 143 -38.89 -5.55 -15.61
N GLY A 144 -38.28 -6.37 -16.48
CA GLY A 144 -38.96 -7.17 -17.49
C GLY A 144 -37.97 -7.72 -18.52
N PHE A 145 -38.40 -8.71 -19.30
CA PHE A 145 -37.62 -9.23 -20.41
C PHE A 145 -38.09 -8.62 -21.74
N GLY A 146 -37.16 -8.32 -22.62
CA GLY A 146 -37.41 -7.88 -24.00
C GLY A 146 -38.04 -8.98 -24.87
N ALA A 147 -38.24 -8.64 -26.15
CA ALA A 147 -38.68 -9.64 -27.12
C ALA A 147 -37.62 -10.73 -27.30
N SER A 148 -38.04 -11.98 -27.41
CA SER A 148 -37.11 -13.08 -27.66
C SER A 148 -36.54 -13.01 -29.08
N GLN A 149 -35.25 -13.29 -29.20
CA GLN A 149 -34.51 -13.30 -30.44
C GLN A 149 -33.78 -14.61 -30.61
N LYS A 150 -33.74 -15.13 -31.84
CA LYS A 150 -32.99 -16.34 -32.15
C LYS A 150 -31.51 -15.99 -32.29
N TRP A 151 -30.68 -16.48 -31.39
CA TRP A 151 -29.24 -16.23 -31.34
C TRP A 151 -28.40 -17.32 -32.01
N SER A 152 -28.96 -18.53 -32.19
CA SER A 152 -28.33 -19.60 -32.96
C SER A 152 -29.38 -20.53 -33.60
N SER A 153 -29.04 -21.13 -34.73
CA SER A 153 -29.81 -22.21 -35.38
C SER A 153 -29.41 -23.63 -34.93
N GLU A 154 -28.45 -23.73 -34.02
CA GLU A 154 -27.91 -24.98 -33.50
C GLU A 154 -28.33 -25.21 -32.05
N PHE A 155 -27.92 -26.33 -31.45
CA PHE A 155 -28.28 -26.74 -30.09
C PHE A 155 -29.78 -26.98 -29.85
N GLY A 156 -30.60 -27.06 -30.91
CA GLY A 156 -32.00 -27.43 -30.86
C GLY A 156 -32.25 -28.93 -30.98
N THR A 157 -33.48 -29.36 -30.70
CA THR A 157 -33.87 -30.78 -30.80
C THR A 157 -33.90 -31.28 -32.25
N ALA A 158 -34.07 -30.38 -33.23
CA ALA A 158 -34.11 -30.65 -34.66
C ALA A 158 -32.97 -29.93 -35.44
N SER A 159 -31.93 -29.47 -34.74
CA SER A 159 -30.71 -28.94 -35.38
C SER A 159 -29.88 -30.06 -36.03
N ALA A 160 -28.91 -29.70 -36.87
CA ALA A 160 -28.05 -30.66 -37.57
C ALA A 160 -27.30 -31.60 -36.59
N ILE A 161 -26.83 -31.05 -35.48
CA ILE A 161 -26.44 -31.80 -34.28
C ILE A 161 -27.64 -31.74 -33.33
N ALA A 162 -28.31 -32.86 -33.15
CA ALA A 162 -29.57 -32.92 -32.40
C ALA A 162 -29.34 -33.05 -30.89
N TYR A 163 -30.17 -32.35 -30.11
CA TYR A 163 -30.23 -32.43 -28.65
C TYR A 163 -31.66 -32.78 -28.19
N PRO A 164 -32.11 -34.05 -28.34
CA PRO A 164 -33.50 -34.42 -28.11
C PRO A 164 -33.99 -34.24 -26.67
N THR A 165 -33.14 -34.54 -25.68
CA THR A 165 -33.47 -34.44 -24.26
C THR A 165 -32.28 -33.93 -23.45
N TYR A 166 -32.52 -33.23 -22.36
CA TYR A 166 -31.51 -32.76 -21.42
C TYR A 166 -30.90 -33.95 -20.67
N SER A 167 -31.71 -34.93 -20.30
CA SER A 167 -31.23 -36.14 -19.63
C SER A 167 -30.14 -36.84 -20.44
N VAL A 168 -30.25 -36.94 -21.76
CA VAL A 168 -29.24 -37.60 -22.60
C VAL A 168 -28.21 -36.61 -23.16
N ASN A 169 -28.68 -35.45 -23.62
CA ASN A 169 -27.91 -34.43 -24.32
C ASN A 169 -28.04 -33.06 -23.62
N PRO A 170 -27.42 -32.89 -22.44
CA PRO A 170 -27.50 -31.65 -21.70
C PRO A 170 -26.84 -30.51 -22.48
N ARG A 171 -27.38 -29.31 -22.27
CA ARG A 171 -26.87 -28.03 -22.77
C ARG A 171 -26.71 -27.13 -21.57
N MET A 172 -25.56 -26.50 -21.46
CA MET A 172 -25.18 -25.68 -20.31
C MET A 172 -24.72 -24.31 -20.81
N MET A 173 -24.97 -23.29 -20.00
CA MET A 173 -24.43 -21.93 -20.20
C MET A 173 -23.25 -21.75 -19.26
N GLN A 174 -22.06 -21.51 -19.79
CA GLN A 174 -20.84 -21.34 -18.99
C GLN A 174 -19.82 -20.52 -19.78
N ASP A 175 -19.15 -19.58 -19.13
CA ASP A 175 -17.98 -18.91 -19.71
C ASP A 175 -16.85 -19.94 -19.82
N ILE A 176 -16.66 -20.51 -21.01
CA ILE A 176 -15.73 -21.62 -21.25
C ILE A 176 -14.40 -21.13 -21.82
N ASN A 177 -14.32 -19.86 -22.22
CA ASN A 177 -13.13 -19.24 -22.80
C ASN A 177 -12.50 -18.14 -21.91
N GLY A 178 -13.16 -17.76 -20.81
CA GLY A 178 -12.69 -16.76 -19.84
C GLY A 178 -12.88 -15.31 -20.29
N ASP A 179 -13.82 -15.04 -21.21
CA ASP A 179 -14.07 -13.68 -21.73
C ASP A 179 -15.13 -12.88 -20.94
N GLY A 180 -15.75 -13.51 -19.94
CA GLY A 180 -16.79 -12.93 -19.10
C GLY A 180 -18.21 -13.12 -19.63
N LEU A 181 -18.40 -13.76 -20.79
CA LEU A 181 -19.71 -14.04 -21.37
C LEU A 181 -19.99 -15.57 -21.36
N PRO A 182 -21.13 -16.02 -20.81
CA PRO A 182 -21.50 -17.44 -20.86
C PRO A 182 -21.71 -17.95 -22.29
N ASP A 183 -21.02 -19.04 -22.62
CA ASP A 183 -21.10 -19.75 -23.89
C ASP A 183 -22.09 -20.92 -23.84
N VAL A 184 -22.53 -21.40 -25.00
CA VAL A 184 -23.31 -22.64 -25.09
C VAL A 184 -22.38 -23.84 -25.17
N VAL A 185 -22.44 -24.72 -24.17
CA VAL A 185 -21.75 -26.01 -24.16
C VAL A 185 -22.77 -27.15 -24.29
N GLY A 186 -22.75 -27.85 -25.43
CA GLY A 186 -23.68 -28.92 -25.76
C GLY A 186 -23.03 -30.30 -25.81
N PHE A 187 -23.50 -31.21 -24.95
CA PHE A 187 -23.08 -32.62 -24.94
C PHE A 187 -23.94 -33.47 -25.90
N ALA A 188 -23.51 -33.58 -27.15
CA ALA A 188 -24.21 -34.33 -28.18
C ALA A 188 -23.84 -35.83 -28.17
N ASN A 189 -24.36 -36.60 -29.13
CA ASN A 189 -23.98 -38.02 -29.25
C ASN A 189 -22.49 -38.21 -29.56
N GLY A 190 -21.94 -37.37 -30.44
CA GLY A 190 -20.56 -37.47 -30.91
C GLY A 190 -19.50 -36.80 -30.03
N GLY A 191 -19.90 -36.04 -29.01
CA GLY A 191 -18.96 -35.32 -28.14
C GLY A 191 -19.50 -33.98 -27.62
N VAL A 192 -18.58 -33.12 -27.18
CA VAL A 192 -18.85 -31.77 -26.65
C VAL A 192 -18.66 -30.73 -27.74
N TYR A 193 -19.73 -30.01 -28.05
CA TYR A 193 -19.75 -28.92 -29.01
C TYR A 193 -19.93 -27.59 -28.29
N VAL A 194 -19.19 -26.57 -28.71
CA VAL A 194 -19.21 -25.24 -28.11
C VAL A 194 -19.60 -24.20 -29.14
N GLY A 195 -20.55 -23.33 -28.77
CA GLY A 195 -20.90 -22.13 -29.52
C GLY A 195 -20.55 -20.90 -28.69
N LEU A 196 -19.46 -20.23 -29.07
CA LEU A 196 -18.94 -19.08 -28.33
C LEU A 196 -19.87 -17.87 -28.41
N ASN A 197 -20.11 -17.20 -27.30
CA ASN A 197 -20.90 -15.99 -27.20
C ASN A 197 -20.16 -14.80 -27.82
N THR A 198 -20.92 -13.88 -28.42
CA THR A 198 -20.40 -12.66 -29.07
C THR A 198 -21.02 -11.38 -28.48
N GLY A 199 -21.80 -11.50 -27.40
CA GLY A 199 -22.59 -10.44 -26.78
C GLY A 199 -23.89 -10.10 -27.52
N SER A 200 -24.13 -10.70 -28.69
CA SER A 200 -25.34 -10.47 -29.50
C SER A 200 -25.84 -11.70 -30.24
N GLY A 201 -25.25 -12.86 -29.97
CA GLY A 201 -25.49 -14.13 -30.64
C GLY A 201 -24.43 -15.17 -30.28
N PHE A 202 -24.64 -16.42 -30.70
CA PHE A 202 -23.65 -17.48 -30.53
C PHE A 202 -23.01 -17.86 -31.87
N SER A 203 -21.70 -18.08 -31.85
CA SER A 203 -20.94 -18.61 -32.97
C SER A 203 -21.40 -20.04 -33.33
N PRO A 204 -21.15 -20.50 -34.57
CA PRO A 204 -21.43 -21.89 -34.95
C PRO A 204 -20.74 -22.89 -34.01
N ALA A 205 -21.41 -24.01 -33.76
CA ALA A 205 -21.01 -25.09 -32.89
C ALA A 205 -19.77 -25.78 -33.45
N VAL A 206 -18.70 -25.78 -32.66
CA VAL A 206 -17.44 -26.46 -32.98
C VAL A 206 -17.27 -27.64 -32.04
N LEU A 207 -16.94 -28.82 -32.58
CA LEU A 207 -16.57 -29.98 -31.77
C LEU A 207 -15.24 -29.70 -31.07
N TRP A 208 -15.27 -29.52 -29.75
CA TRP A 208 -14.06 -29.30 -28.94
C TRP A 208 -13.49 -30.62 -28.42
N LEU A 209 -14.33 -31.62 -28.19
CA LEU A 209 -13.90 -32.92 -27.67
C LEU A 209 -14.80 -34.07 -28.13
N ALA A 210 -14.23 -35.13 -28.69
CA ALA A 210 -14.94 -36.35 -29.10
C ALA A 210 -15.09 -37.39 -27.96
N ASP A 211 -15.42 -36.93 -26.75
CA ASP A 211 -15.72 -37.72 -25.55
C ASP A 211 -16.88 -37.01 -24.81
N PHE A 212 -17.33 -37.49 -23.64
CA PHE A 212 -18.45 -36.94 -22.86
C PHE A 212 -19.83 -36.96 -23.56
N GLY A 213 -19.88 -37.45 -24.81
CA GLY A 213 -21.10 -37.72 -25.56
C GLY A 213 -21.65 -39.13 -25.32
N VAL A 214 -22.83 -39.40 -25.89
CA VAL A 214 -23.50 -40.71 -25.79
C VAL A 214 -22.62 -41.83 -26.33
N ASN A 215 -21.92 -41.60 -27.43
CA ASN A 215 -21.03 -42.59 -28.05
C ASN A 215 -19.84 -42.97 -27.16
N ALA A 216 -19.50 -42.15 -26.17
CA ALA A 216 -18.46 -42.41 -25.18
C ALA A 216 -18.98 -43.05 -23.88
N GLY A 217 -20.27 -43.42 -23.83
CA GLY A 217 -20.90 -44.12 -22.71
C GLY A 217 -21.69 -43.23 -21.74
N TYR A 218 -21.81 -41.93 -22.01
CA TYR A 218 -22.62 -41.01 -21.21
C TYR A 218 -24.08 -41.03 -21.66
N THR A 219 -24.80 -42.08 -21.24
CA THR A 219 -26.14 -42.39 -21.75
C THR A 219 -27.27 -41.56 -21.14
N ASN A 220 -27.11 -41.06 -19.91
CA ASN A 220 -28.05 -40.14 -19.27
C ASN A 220 -27.44 -39.45 -18.04
N MET A 221 -28.04 -38.35 -17.60
CA MET A 221 -27.61 -37.51 -16.47
C MET A 221 -27.90 -38.12 -15.08
N ASP A 222 -28.60 -39.25 -14.99
CA ASP A 222 -28.85 -39.93 -13.72
C ASP A 222 -27.74 -40.94 -13.39
N SER A 223 -27.47 -41.90 -14.30
CA SER A 223 -26.45 -42.94 -14.09
C SER A 223 -25.05 -42.51 -14.53
N ALA A 224 -24.94 -41.58 -15.50
CA ALA A 224 -23.67 -41.09 -16.02
C ALA A 224 -23.64 -39.54 -16.12
N PRO A 225 -23.76 -38.83 -14.99
CA PRO A 225 -23.80 -37.37 -14.99
C PRO A 225 -22.49 -36.76 -15.49
N ARG A 226 -22.64 -35.54 -16.03
CA ARG A 226 -21.58 -34.67 -16.50
C ARG A 226 -21.75 -33.32 -15.83
N ALA A 227 -20.65 -32.71 -15.47
CA ALA A 227 -20.62 -31.39 -14.86
C ALA A 227 -19.41 -30.63 -15.39
N MET A 228 -19.39 -29.33 -15.13
CA MET A 228 -18.25 -28.47 -15.41
C MET A 228 -17.85 -27.74 -14.13
N ALA A 229 -16.55 -27.72 -13.83
CA ALA A 229 -15.98 -26.99 -12.70
C ALA A 229 -14.48 -26.82 -12.91
N ASP A 230 -13.89 -25.75 -12.37
CA ASP A 230 -12.43 -25.57 -12.39
C ASP A 230 -11.79 -26.56 -11.39
N VAL A 231 -11.22 -27.66 -11.89
CA VAL A 231 -10.61 -28.68 -11.03
C VAL A 231 -9.10 -28.50 -10.92
N ASN A 232 -8.50 -27.59 -11.69
CA ASN A 232 -7.05 -27.36 -11.71
C ASN A 232 -6.61 -26.02 -11.10
N GLY A 233 -7.55 -25.11 -10.85
CA GLY A 233 -7.35 -23.78 -10.28
C GLY A 233 -6.87 -22.74 -11.29
N ASP A 234 -7.13 -22.92 -12.60
CA ASP A 234 -6.71 -21.98 -13.65
C ASP A 234 -7.76 -20.92 -14.01
N GLY A 235 -8.95 -21.00 -13.40
CA GLY A 235 -10.07 -20.09 -13.61
C GLY A 235 -10.99 -20.49 -14.77
N LEU A 236 -10.72 -21.57 -15.49
CA LEU A 236 -11.56 -22.09 -16.56
C LEU A 236 -12.31 -23.36 -16.10
N PRO A 237 -13.60 -23.52 -16.47
CA PRO A 237 -14.33 -24.72 -16.10
C PRO A 237 -13.88 -25.92 -16.93
N ASP A 238 -13.46 -26.99 -16.27
CA ASP A 238 -13.08 -28.28 -16.86
C ASP A 238 -14.29 -29.22 -16.97
N LEU A 239 -14.20 -30.23 -17.84
CA LEU A 239 -15.24 -31.27 -17.92
C LEU A 239 -15.00 -32.36 -16.87
N VAL A 240 -16.02 -32.69 -16.09
CA VAL A 240 -16.00 -33.79 -15.13
C VAL A 240 -17.17 -34.73 -15.39
N GLY A 241 -16.87 -36.01 -15.57
CA GLY A 241 -17.84 -37.01 -16.00
C GLY A 241 -17.72 -38.28 -15.17
N PHE A 242 -18.86 -38.77 -14.69
CA PHE A 242 -18.91 -39.97 -13.86
C PHE A 242 -19.41 -41.14 -14.69
N LYS A 243 -18.53 -42.11 -14.97
CA LYS A 243 -18.91 -43.37 -15.62
C LYS A 243 -19.12 -44.46 -14.56
N SER A 244 -19.58 -45.64 -14.98
CA SER A 244 -19.81 -46.76 -14.07
C SER A 244 -18.54 -47.17 -13.30
N ASP A 245 -17.36 -46.95 -13.89
CA ASP A 245 -16.07 -47.42 -13.39
C ASP A 245 -15.16 -46.31 -12.83
N GLY A 246 -15.68 -45.09 -12.64
CA GLY A 246 -14.95 -44.00 -12.00
C GLY A 246 -15.23 -42.60 -12.57
N THR A 247 -14.41 -41.64 -12.13
CA THR A 247 -14.47 -40.23 -12.53
C THR A 247 -13.42 -39.91 -13.60
N TYR A 248 -13.86 -39.25 -14.66
CA TYR A 248 -13.07 -38.83 -15.81
C TYR A 248 -13.08 -37.32 -15.92
N VAL A 249 -11.94 -36.76 -16.31
CA VAL A 249 -11.73 -35.32 -16.44
C VAL A 249 -11.11 -35.01 -17.79
N ALA A 250 -11.52 -33.90 -18.40
CA ALA A 250 -10.83 -33.29 -19.53
C ALA A 250 -10.61 -31.80 -19.22
N LEU A 251 -9.34 -31.40 -19.15
CA LEU A 251 -8.96 -30.04 -18.79
C LEU A 251 -9.25 -29.06 -19.93
N ASN A 252 -9.80 -27.91 -19.59
CA ASN A 252 -10.06 -26.81 -20.52
C ASN A 252 -8.75 -26.06 -20.84
N THR A 253 -8.71 -25.43 -22.01
CA THR A 253 -7.59 -24.61 -22.48
C THR A 253 -8.04 -23.23 -22.97
N GLY A 254 -9.33 -22.92 -22.85
CA GLY A 254 -9.98 -21.71 -23.37
C GLY A 254 -10.26 -21.74 -24.87
N THR A 255 -9.74 -22.74 -25.59
CA THR A 255 -9.94 -22.92 -27.05
C THR A 255 -10.32 -24.36 -27.43
N GLY A 256 -10.51 -25.23 -26.44
CA GLY A 256 -10.73 -26.67 -26.59
C GLY A 256 -10.45 -27.40 -25.28
N PHE A 257 -10.60 -28.73 -25.28
CA PHE A 257 -10.27 -29.57 -24.12
C PHE A 257 -9.10 -30.50 -24.42
N GLN A 258 -8.31 -30.79 -23.39
CA GLN A 258 -7.28 -31.84 -23.42
C GLN A 258 -7.91 -33.23 -23.53
N ALA A 259 -7.07 -34.23 -23.82
CA ALA A 259 -7.49 -35.62 -23.86
C ALA A 259 -8.04 -36.08 -22.50
N THR A 260 -9.20 -36.72 -22.52
CA THR A 260 -9.87 -37.22 -21.32
C THR A 260 -9.02 -38.26 -20.60
N SER A 261 -8.93 -38.12 -19.27
CA SER A 261 -8.19 -39.03 -18.39
C SER A 261 -9.07 -39.49 -17.23
N LYS A 262 -8.96 -40.76 -16.82
CA LYS A 262 -9.58 -41.23 -15.58
C LYS A 262 -8.75 -40.75 -14.39
N TRP A 263 -9.29 -39.86 -13.58
CA TRP A 263 -8.61 -39.30 -12.41
C TRP A 263 -8.85 -40.11 -11.14
N LEU A 264 -9.98 -40.81 -11.03
CA LEU A 264 -10.33 -41.56 -9.82
C LEU A 264 -11.15 -42.81 -10.14
N VAL A 265 -10.91 -43.90 -9.41
CA VAL A 265 -11.63 -45.18 -9.48
C VAL A 265 -12.77 -45.27 -8.44
N ASP A 266 -13.46 -44.15 -8.23
CA ASP A 266 -14.63 -44.06 -7.34
C ASP A 266 -15.71 -43.14 -7.93
N PHE A 267 -16.83 -42.97 -7.24
CA PHE A 267 -18.00 -42.18 -7.67
C PHE A 267 -18.74 -42.75 -8.92
N GLY A 268 -18.50 -44.01 -9.23
CA GLY A 268 -19.19 -44.77 -10.27
C GLY A 268 -20.22 -45.76 -9.72
N ALA A 269 -21.11 -46.25 -10.58
CA ALA A 269 -22.12 -47.23 -10.18
C ALA A 269 -21.54 -48.63 -9.87
N SER A 270 -20.34 -48.94 -10.38
CA SER A 270 -19.64 -50.23 -10.24
C SER A 270 -18.34 -50.10 -9.43
N THR A 271 -18.25 -49.11 -8.54
CA THR A 271 -17.12 -48.91 -7.62
C THR A 271 -17.48 -49.46 -6.22
N PRO A 272 -16.53 -49.58 -5.27
CA PRO A 272 -16.81 -50.11 -3.93
C PRO A 272 -17.92 -49.35 -3.20
N ILE A 273 -18.02 -48.05 -3.43
CA ILE A 273 -19.14 -47.21 -2.97
C ILE A 273 -20.01 -46.92 -4.19
N ALA A 274 -21.14 -47.61 -4.33
CA ALA A 274 -21.94 -47.53 -5.55
C ALA A 274 -22.79 -46.24 -5.64
N TYR A 275 -22.62 -45.50 -6.74
CA TYR A 275 -23.42 -44.32 -7.09
C TYR A 275 -24.28 -44.62 -8.33
N SER A 276 -25.42 -45.29 -8.14
CA SER A 276 -26.24 -45.82 -9.24
C SER A 276 -27.21 -44.82 -9.88
N THR A 277 -27.58 -43.76 -9.16
CA THR A 277 -28.53 -42.71 -9.60
C THR A 277 -28.10 -41.39 -8.98
N GLN A 278 -28.17 -40.30 -9.74
CA GLN A 278 -27.86 -38.96 -9.28
C GLN A 278 -28.94 -38.42 -8.33
N SER A 279 -30.21 -38.83 -8.51
CA SER A 279 -31.26 -38.46 -7.54
C SER A 279 -31.05 -39.16 -6.19
N GLY A 280 -30.72 -40.46 -6.20
CA GLY A 280 -30.50 -41.23 -4.97
C GLY A 280 -29.13 -41.02 -4.33
N TYR A 281 -28.09 -40.80 -5.13
CA TYR A 281 -26.70 -40.66 -4.72
C TYR A 281 -26.03 -39.48 -5.45
N PRO A 282 -26.41 -38.23 -5.14
CA PRO A 282 -25.89 -37.08 -5.84
C PRO A 282 -24.38 -36.95 -5.69
N ARG A 283 -23.74 -36.52 -6.78
CA ARG A 283 -22.35 -36.10 -6.84
C ARG A 283 -22.32 -34.62 -7.21
N GLN A 284 -21.64 -33.82 -6.41
CA GLN A 284 -21.53 -32.37 -6.59
C GLN A 284 -20.05 -32.00 -6.65
N LEU A 285 -19.76 -30.87 -7.31
CA LEU A 285 -18.44 -30.29 -7.41
C LEU A 285 -18.44 -28.96 -6.69
N ALA A 286 -17.52 -28.79 -5.74
CA ALA A 286 -17.34 -27.54 -5.02
C ALA A 286 -15.96 -27.52 -4.38
N ASP A 287 -15.35 -26.34 -4.24
CA ASP A 287 -14.13 -26.19 -3.47
C ASP A 287 -14.46 -26.24 -1.97
N VAL A 288 -14.33 -27.42 -1.35
CA VAL A 288 -14.65 -27.61 0.06
C VAL A 288 -13.46 -27.34 0.98
N ASN A 289 -12.27 -27.10 0.40
CA ASN A 289 -11.03 -26.94 1.13
C ASN A 289 -10.39 -25.54 0.93
N GLY A 290 -10.97 -24.71 0.05
CA GLY A 290 -10.57 -23.35 -0.31
C GLY A 290 -9.20 -23.22 -0.94
N ASP A 291 -8.76 -24.21 -1.73
CA ASP A 291 -7.52 -24.12 -2.51
C ASP A 291 -7.76 -23.63 -3.94
N GLY A 292 -8.98 -23.20 -4.26
CA GLY A 292 -9.40 -22.72 -5.56
C GLY A 292 -9.73 -23.84 -6.55
N LYS A 293 -9.73 -25.11 -6.13
CA LYS A 293 -10.03 -26.25 -7.02
C LYS A 293 -11.31 -26.95 -6.59
N ALA A 294 -12.14 -27.30 -7.56
CA ALA A 294 -13.38 -28.01 -7.30
C ALA A 294 -13.13 -29.47 -6.89
N ASP A 295 -13.54 -29.81 -5.67
CA ASP A 295 -13.50 -31.15 -5.10
C ASP A 295 -14.77 -31.93 -5.45
N ILE A 296 -14.74 -33.27 -5.31
CA ILE A 296 -15.94 -34.10 -5.46
C ILE A 296 -16.56 -34.32 -4.07
N VAL A 297 -17.85 -34.01 -3.95
CA VAL A 297 -18.69 -34.35 -2.81
C VAL A 297 -19.75 -35.35 -3.25
N GLY A 298 -19.63 -36.61 -2.81
CA GLY A 298 -20.57 -37.68 -3.13
C GLY A 298 -21.40 -38.10 -1.93
N PHE A 299 -22.72 -38.11 -2.10
CA PHE A 299 -23.68 -38.59 -1.11
C PHE A 299 -23.99 -40.06 -1.38
N SER A 300 -23.41 -40.95 -0.57
CA SER A 300 -23.55 -42.40 -0.72
C SER A 300 -24.66 -42.97 0.18
N ALA A 301 -24.80 -44.30 0.22
CA ALA A 301 -25.63 -44.96 1.23
C ALA A 301 -25.09 -44.76 2.66
N GLY A 302 -23.76 -44.82 2.83
CA GLY A 302 -23.11 -44.80 4.14
C GLY A 302 -22.87 -43.41 4.73
N GLY A 303 -23.05 -42.35 3.94
CA GLY A 303 -22.78 -40.95 4.32
C GLY A 303 -22.17 -40.16 3.16
N VAL A 304 -21.51 -39.04 3.48
CA VAL A 304 -20.87 -38.15 2.50
C VAL A 304 -19.38 -38.44 2.40
N TYR A 305 -18.93 -38.69 1.17
CA TYR A 305 -17.54 -38.97 0.82
C TYR A 305 -16.99 -37.82 -0.02
N VAL A 306 -15.76 -37.42 0.30
CA VAL A 306 -15.08 -36.32 -0.37
C VAL A 306 -13.76 -36.82 -0.97
N ALA A 307 -13.48 -36.38 -2.19
CA ALA A 307 -12.17 -36.52 -2.82
C ALA A 307 -11.67 -35.13 -3.25
N LEU A 308 -10.51 -34.73 -2.71
CA LEU A 308 -9.94 -33.42 -2.94
C LEU A 308 -9.23 -33.37 -4.29
N SER A 309 -9.40 -32.29 -5.04
CA SER A 309 -8.63 -32.09 -6.27
C SER A 309 -7.18 -31.76 -5.95
N THR A 310 -6.28 -32.29 -6.76
CA THR A 310 -4.84 -31.97 -6.73
C THR A 310 -4.42 -31.13 -7.93
N GLY A 311 -5.37 -30.81 -8.82
CA GLY A 311 -5.16 -30.18 -10.12
C GLY A 311 -4.59 -31.08 -11.21
N THR A 312 -4.21 -32.31 -10.88
CA THR A 312 -3.76 -33.32 -11.86
C THR A 312 -4.44 -34.69 -11.66
N GLY A 313 -5.39 -34.75 -10.74
CA GLY A 313 -6.04 -35.96 -10.24
C GLY A 313 -6.88 -35.63 -9.01
N TYR A 314 -7.64 -36.61 -8.51
CA TYR A 314 -8.30 -36.51 -7.21
C TYR A 314 -7.60 -37.38 -6.16
N SER A 315 -7.66 -36.97 -4.90
CA SER A 315 -7.26 -37.82 -3.78
C SER A 315 -8.11 -39.09 -3.72
N THR A 316 -7.65 -40.10 -2.97
CA THR A 316 -8.55 -41.19 -2.56
C THR A 316 -9.75 -40.59 -1.81
N SER A 317 -10.95 -41.04 -2.13
CA SER A 317 -12.15 -40.61 -1.45
C SER A 317 -12.12 -41.05 0.02
N SER A 318 -12.69 -40.24 0.90
CA SER A 318 -12.78 -40.54 2.33
C SER A 318 -14.12 -40.09 2.88
N GLN A 319 -14.66 -40.82 3.86
CA GLN A 319 -15.90 -40.43 4.51
C GLN A 319 -15.64 -39.24 5.44
N TRP A 320 -16.27 -38.11 5.15
CA TRP A 320 -16.18 -36.92 6.01
C TRP A 320 -17.36 -36.84 6.97
N VAL A 321 -18.54 -37.28 6.53
CA VAL A 321 -19.78 -37.21 7.33
C VAL A 321 -20.51 -38.54 7.26
N ALA A 322 -20.85 -39.11 8.42
CA ALA A 322 -21.65 -40.34 8.50
C ALA A 322 -23.16 -40.12 8.24
N GLY A 323 -23.65 -38.90 8.46
CA GLY A 323 -25.00 -38.47 8.12
C GLY A 323 -25.21 -38.16 6.64
N PHE A 324 -26.41 -37.68 6.27
CA PHE A 324 -26.79 -37.28 4.90
C PHE A 324 -26.73 -38.38 3.82
N GLY A 325 -26.37 -39.61 4.20
CA GLY A 325 -26.45 -40.77 3.32
C GLY A 325 -27.85 -41.41 3.27
N ALA A 326 -28.07 -42.29 2.30
CA ALA A 326 -29.36 -42.97 2.16
C ALA A 326 -29.76 -43.81 3.39
N SER A 327 -28.79 -44.43 4.08
CA SER A 327 -29.03 -45.17 5.32
C SER A 327 -29.48 -44.26 6.49
N ALA A 328 -29.24 -42.95 6.40
CA ALA A 328 -29.74 -41.95 7.32
C ALA A 328 -31.12 -41.38 6.91
N GLY A 329 -31.78 -41.97 5.91
CA GLY A 329 -33.12 -41.61 5.45
C GLY A 329 -33.16 -40.67 4.24
N TYR A 330 -32.01 -40.26 3.71
CA TYR A 330 -31.94 -39.36 2.55
C TYR A 330 -32.03 -40.12 1.23
N THR A 331 -33.22 -40.17 0.65
CA THR A 331 -33.50 -40.87 -0.62
C THR A 331 -33.58 -39.90 -1.81
N ALA A 332 -33.97 -40.39 -2.99
CA ALA A 332 -34.19 -39.58 -4.18
C ALA A 332 -35.24 -38.46 -4.00
N SER A 333 -36.10 -38.56 -2.99
CA SER A 333 -37.14 -37.57 -2.68
C SER A 333 -36.70 -36.51 -1.67
N ASN A 334 -35.45 -36.57 -1.19
CA ASN A 334 -34.94 -35.71 -0.13
C ASN A 334 -33.82 -34.81 -0.65
N LEU A 335 -33.88 -33.53 -0.28
CA LEU A 335 -32.84 -32.57 -0.63
C LEU A 335 -31.52 -32.95 0.04
N ARG A 336 -30.45 -32.92 -0.75
CA ARG A 336 -29.04 -32.88 -0.33
C ARG A 336 -28.32 -31.91 -1.24
N GLN A 337 -27.94 -30.77 -0.71
CA GLN A 337 -27.31 -29.71 -1.47
C GLN A 337 -26.15 -29.11 -0.70
N LEU A 338 -25.26 -28.48 -1.45
CA LEU A 338 -24.19 -27.64 -0.93
C LEU A 338 -24.63 -26.17 -0.99
N ALA A 339 -24.44 -25.45 0.11
CA ALA A 339 -24.63 -24.00 0.18
C ALA A 339 -23.87 -23.42 1.37
N ASP A 340 -23.39 -22.19 1.26
CA ASP A 340 -22.76 -21.46 2.36
C ASP A 340 -23.84 -20.99 3.36
N MET A 341 -24.09 -21.79 4.40
CA MET A 341 -25.17 -21.51 5.35
C MET A 341 -24.72 -20.58 6.46
N ASP A 342 -23.43 -20.50 6.75
CA ASP A 342 -22.88 -19.66 7.83
C ASP A 342 -22.14 -18.41 7.37
N GLY A 343 -22.05 -18.21 6.06
CA GLY A 343 -21.49 -17.04 5.40
C GLY A 343 -19.96 -17.04 5.41
N ASP A 344 -19.32 -18.19 5.63
CA ASP A 344 -17.86 -18.29 5.69
C ASP A 344 -17.20 -18.45 4.30
N GLY A 345 -17.99 -18.52 3.24
CA GLY A 345 -17.52 -18.66 1.87
C GLY A 345 -17.26 -20.08 1.43
N PHE A 346 -17.52 -21.07 2.29
CA PHE A 346 -17.39 -22.48 1.97
C PHE A 346 -18.76 -23.15 1.89
N PRO A 347 -18.91 -24.12 0.98
CA PRO A 347 -20.15 -24.89 0.91
C PRO A 347 -20.33 -25.74 2.17
N ASP A 348 -21.48 -25.61 2.82
CA ASP A 348 -21.97 -26.52 3.85
C ASP A 348 -22.92 -27.56 3.25
N ILE A 349 -23.11 -28.67 3.96
CA ILE A 349 -24.09 -29.68 3.56
C ILE A 349 -25.44 -29.34 4.19
N VAL A 350 -26.45 -29.19 3.36
CA VAL A 350 -27.85 -29.02 3.78
C VAL A 350 -28.67 -30.21 3.35
N GLY A 351 -29.44 -30.75 4.30
CA GLY A 351 -30.33 -31.88 4.08
C GLY A 351 -31.70 -31.64 4.68
N ALA A 352 -32.75 -31.99 3.94
CA ALA A 352 -34.13 -31.86 4.41
C ALA A 352 -34.84 -33.22 4.46
N LEU A 353 -35.31 -33.58 5.65
CA LEU A 353 -36.20 -34.73 5.90
C LEU A 353 -37.56 -34.23 6.41
N SER A 354 -38.55 -35.11 6.47
CA SER A 354 -39.85 -34.79 7.08
C SER A 354 -39.75 -34.43 8.57
N SER A 355 -38.67 -34.83 9.24
CA SER A 355 -38.36 -34.48 10.63
C SER A 355 -37.75 -33.09 10.80
N GLY A 356 -37.32 -32.43 9.71
CA GLY A 356 -36.69 -31.12 9.73
C GLY A 356 -35.47 -31.01 8.81
N THR A 357 -34.88 -29.81 8.81
CA THR A 357 -33.66 -29.48 8.06
C THR A 357 -32.43 -29.63 8.96
N SER A 358 -31.37 -30.24 8.43
CA SER A 358 -30.07 -30.40 9.10
C SER A 358 -28.98 -29.72 8.28
N VAL A 359 -28.01 -29.11 8.96
CA VAL A 359 -26.84 -28.48 8.36
C VAL A 359 -25.59 -29.11 8.97
N ALA A 360 -24.65 -29.55 8.13
CA ALA A 360 -23.30 -29.94 8.53
C ALA A 360 -22.31 -28.95 7.94
N LYS A 361 -21.65 -28.22 8.84
CA LYS A 361 -20.78 -27.12 8.46
C LYS A 361 -19.38 -27.60 8.09
N THR A 362 -18.79 -26.97 7.10
CA THR A 362 -17.42 -27.29 6.71
C THR A 362 -16.44 -26.74 7.76
N ASN A 363 -15.91 -27.63 8.61
CA ASN A 363 -15.02 -27.22 9.70
C ASN A 363 -13.59 -27.04 9.21
N ARG A 364 -13.22 -25.82 8.81
CA ARG A 364 -11.84 -25.49 8.46
C ARG A 364 -10.97 -25.31 9.70
N THR A 365 -9.89 -26.06 9.78
CA THR A 365 -8.81 -25.85 10.75
C THR A 365 -7.69 -24.92 10.23
N GLY A 366 -7.73 -24.54 8.95
CA GLY A 366 -6.82 -23.59 8.31
C GLY A 366 -7.57 -22.41 7.67
N THR A 367 -7.04 -21.20 7.82
CA THR A 367 -7.55 -20.01 7.12
C THR A 367 -7.31 -20.15 5.61
N ALA A 368 -7.96 -19.31 4.79
CA ALA A 368 -7.56 -19.11 3.39
C ALA A 368 -6.04 -18.81 3.32
N ASP A 369 -5.41 -18.94 2.14
CA ASP A 369 -3.98 -18.61 1.96
C ASP A 369 -3.73 -17.10 2.18
N VAL A 370 -3.66 -16.68 3.45
CA VAL A 370 -3.54 -15.31 3.91
C VAL A 370 -2.35 -15.15 4.82
N ILE A 371 -1.74 -13.95 4.80
CA ILE A 371 -0.63 -13.62 5.68
C ILE A 371 -1.17 -13.47 7.11
N GLY A 372 -1.03 -14.51 7.94
CA GLY A 372 -1.41 -14.48 9.35
C GLY A 372 -0.36 -13.84 10.27
N SER A 373 0.92 -13.86 9.87
CA SER A 373 1.99 -13.22 10.63
C SER A 373 3.18 -12.81 9.77
N ILE A 374 3.87 -11.75 10.19
CA ILE A 374 5.08 -11.23 9.56
C ILE A 374 6.16 -11.11 10.63
N ALA A 375 7.22 -11.92 10.49
CA ALA A 375 8.39 -11.88 11.36
C ALA A 375 9.37 -10.79 10.91
N GLN A 376 9.78 -9.93 11.83
CA GLN A 376 10.90 -9.04 11.61
C GLN A 376 12.21 -9.74 11.99
N GLY A 377 13.32 -9.38 11.36
CA GLY A 377 14.66 -9.93 11.66
C GLY A 377 15.15 -9.66 13.10
N THR A 378 14.39 -8.91 13.89
CA THR A 378 14.60 -8.60 15.31
C THR A 378 13.87 -9.55 16.27
N GLY A 379 13.09 -10.51 15.76
CA GLY A 379 12.28 -11.44 16.55
C GLY A 379 10.89 -10.92 16.96
N LEU A 380 10.52 -9.70 16.55
CA LEU A 380 9.18 -9.14 16.75
C LEU A 380 8.23 -9.59 15.64
N MET A 381 6.97 -9.86 15.99
CA MET A 381 5.97 -10.43 15.07
C MET A 381 4.80 -9.46 14.87
N THR A 382 4.46 -9.13 13.63
CA THR A 382 3.12 -8.56 13.34
C THR A 382 2.15 -9.70 13.14
N THR A 383 0.99 -9.67 13.78
CA THR A 383 -0.07 -10.68 13.56
C THR A 383 -1.28 -10.02 12.90
N VAL A 384 -1.88 -10.69 11.93
CA VAL A 384 -3.05 -10.22 11.20
C VAL A 384 -4.14 -11.29 11.29
N THR A 385 -5.35 -10.88 11.64
CA THR A 385 -6.53 -11.75 11.68
C THR A 385 -7.53 -11.29 10.62
N TYR A 386 -8.30 -12.24 10.08
CA TYR A 386 -9.26 -12.00 9.01
C TYR A 386 -10.65 -12.50 9.40
N GLY A 387 -11.67 -12.03 8.70
CA GLY A 387 -13.05 -12.50 8.82
C GLY A 387 -13.89 -12.07 7.60
N PRO A 388 -14.98 -12.79 7.30
CA PRO A 388 -15.80 -12.52 6.12
C PRO A 388 -16.71 -11.28 6.33
N LEU A 389 -17.06 -10.59 5.24
CA LEU A 389 -17.98 -9.45 5.29
C LEU A 389 -19.42 -9.83 5.67
N THR A 390 -19.79 -11.10 5.63
CA THR A 390 -21.06 -11.63 6.16
C THR A 390 -21.17 -11.47 7.70
N ASN A 391 -20.06 -11.18 8.37
CA ASN A 391 -20.06 -10.83 9.79
C ASN A 391 -20.55 -9.38 10.00
N SER A 392 -21.78 -9.25 10.49
CA SER A 392 -22.42 -7.95 10.74
C SER A 392 -21.73 -7.06 11.80
N SER A 393 -20.85 -7.62 12.64
CA SER A 393 -20.02 -6.82 13.56
C SER A 393 -18.80 -6.19 12.87
N LEU A 394 -18.38 -6.77 11.74
CA LEU A 394 -17.24 -6.34 10.94
C LEU A 394 -17.66 -5.41 9.81
N TYR A 395 -18.80 -5.67 9.18
CA TYR A 395 -19.26 -4.97 7.98
C TYR A 395 -20.72 -4.57 8.03
N THR A 396 -21.03 -3.42 7.41
CA THR A 396 -22.41 -2.95 7.21
C THR A 396 -22.63 -2.67 5.71
N LYS A 397 -23.55 -3.42 5.08
CA LYS A 397 -23.94 -3.24 3.66
C LYS A 397 -24.53 -1.85 3.45
N GLY A 398 -24.19 -1.20 2.34
CA GLY A 398 -24.81 0.07 1.95
C GLY A 398 -26.23 -0.13 1.42
N THR A 399 -26.92 0.96 1.12
CA THR A 399 -28.30 0.94 0.57
C THR A 399 -28.50 1.91 -0.59
N GLY A 400 -27.42 2.54 -1.08
CA GLY A 400 -27.50 3.67 -2.01
C GLY A 400 -27.10 3.36 -3.44
N ALA A 401 -26.86 2.09 -3.78
CA ALA A 401 -26.52 1.71 -5.14
C ALA A 401 -27.76 1.72 -6.05
N VAL A 402 -27.54 2.05 -7.33
CA VAL A 402 -28.55 2.03 -8.38
C VAL A 402 -27.89 1.36 -9.58
N TYR A 403 -28.61 0.44 -10.24
CA TYR A 403 -28.12 -0.25 -11.43
C TYR A 403 -27.42 0.72 -12.41
N PRO A 404 -26.22 0.39 -12.92
CA PRO A 404 -25.53 -0.90 -12.82
C PRO A 404 -24.71 -1.10 -11.54
N GLN A 405 -24.81 -0.24 -10.54
CA GLN A 405 -24.13 -0.44 -9.26
C GLN A 405 -24.95 -1.30 -8.30
N VAL A 406 -24.26 -2.16 -7.55
CA VAL A 406 -24.83 -3.04 -6.53
C VAL A 406 -24.03 -2.98 -5.23
N GLU A 407 -24.72 -3.01 -4.09
CA GLU A 407 -24.10 -3.16 -2.77
C GLU A 407 -23.85 -4.64 -2.49
N LEU A 408 -22.66 -5.00 -2.04
CA LEU A 408 -22.27 -6.40 -1.87
C LEU A 408 -22.14 -6.77 -0.39
N MET A 409 -22.54 -8.00 -0.05
CA MET A 409 -22.15 -8.68 1.20
C MET A 409 -21.67 -10.10 0.87
N PRO A 410 -20.55 -10.23 0.13
CA PRO A 410 -20.01 -11.55 -0.20
C PRO A 410 -19.22 -12.09 1.00
N PRO A 411 -18.94 -13.40 1.05
CA PRO A 411 -18.01 -13.99 2.02
C PRO A 411 -16.53 -13.64 1.72
N LEU A 412 -16.25 -12.38 1.39
CA LEU A 412 -14.91 -11.85 1.17
C LEU A 412 -14.21 -11.65 2.52
N TYR A 413 -13.05 -12.26 2.70
CA TYR A 413 -12.25 -12.10 3.92
C TYR A 413 -11.49 -10.78 3.91
N VAL A 414 -11.72 -9.97 4.94
CA VAL A 414 -11.01 -8.71 5.18
C VAL A 414 -10.28 -8.75 6.52
N VAL A 415 -9.29 -7.87 6.68
CA VAL A 415 -8.54 -7.77 7.95
C VAL A 415 -9.50 -7.34 9.05
N THR A 416 -9.64 -8.14 10.11
CA THR A 416 -10.42 -7.81 11.30
C THR A 416 -9.56 -7.09 12.34
N SER A 417 -8.31 -7.55 12.49
CA SER A 417 -7.35 -6.96 13.42
C SER A 417 -5.92 -7.09 12.90
N ALA A 418 -5.10 -6.09 13.19
CA ALA A 418 -3.65 -6.16 13.03
C ALA A 418 -2.98 -5.72 14.33
N LYS A 419 -2.02 -6.51 14.81
CA LYS A 419 -1.28 -6.23 16.03
C LYS A 419 0.20 -6.07 15.70
N LEU A 420 0.70 -4.85 15.86
CA LEU A 420 2.03 -4.43 15.43
C LEU A 420 2.94 -4.16 16.64
N PRO A 421 4.25 -4.47 16.57
CA PRO A 421 5.22 -4.06 17.59
C PRO A 421 5.36 -2.54 17.62
N ASN A 422 5.44 -1.94 18.81
CA ASN A 422 5.68 -0.50 18.92
C ASN A 422 7.18 -0.15 19.01
N ALA A 423 7.53 1.09 18.69
CA ALA A 423 8.93 1.53 18.55
C ALA A 423 9.70 1.66 19.88
N LEU A 424 9.09 1.33 21.04
CA LEU A 424 9.62 1.67 22.35
C LEU A 424 9.68 0.51 23.37
N SER A 425 9.11 -0.67 23.10
CA SER A 425 9.25 -1.86 23.96
C SER A 425 8.73 -3.16 23.32
N ALA A 426 8.71 -4.28 24.06
CA ALA A 426 8.01 -5.53 23.71
C ALA A 426 6.46 -5.40 23.73
N ASN A 427 5.93 -4.17 23.73
CA ASN A 427 4.50 -3.90 23.70
C ASN A 427 4.00 -3.80 22.26
N TYR A 428 2.71 -4.06 22.10
CA TYR A 428 2.04 -4.09 20.81
C TYR A 428 0.94 -3.04 20.76
N THR A 429 0.66 -2.53 19.57
CA THR A 429 -0.53 -1.72 19.28
C THR A 429 -1.46 -2.53 18.40
N THR A 430 -2.72 -2.61 18.81
CA THR A 430 -3.79 -3.34 18.14
C THR A 430 -4.62 -2.36 17.32
N TYR A 431 -4.94 -2.75 16.10
CA TYR A 431 -5.78 -2.00 15.17
C TYR A 431 -6.94 -2.90 14.76
N ASN A 432 -8.14 -2.61 15.25
CA ASN A 432 -9.36 -3.34 14.89
C ASN A 432 -10.10 -2.58 13.78
N TYR A 433 -10.52 -3.31 12.75
CA TYR A 433 -11.14 -2.73 11.56
C TYR A 433 -12.64 -3.00 11.52
N GLN A 434 -13.40 -2.04 11.00
CA GLN A 434 -14.78 -2.22 10.57
C GLN A 434 -14.97 -1.55 9.20
N TYR A 435 -15.81 -2.12 8.35
CA TYR A 435 -15.98 -1.73 6.96
C TYR A 435 -17.44 -1.36 6.68
N GLY A 436 -17.70 -0.55 5.67
CA GLY A 436 -19.07 -0.21 5.27
C GLY A 436 -19.22 0.14 3.80
N GLY A 437 -20.34 -0.27 3.22
CA GLY A 437 -20.75 0.06 1.84
C GLY A 437 -19.77 -0.40 0.77
N LEU A 438 -19.46 -1.70 0.71
CA LEU A 438 -18.77 -2.29 -0.44
C LEU A 438 -19.70 -2.28 -1.64
N ARG A 439 -19.24 -1.69 -2.75
CA ARG A 439 -20.03 -1.57 -3.96
C ARG A 439 -19.29 -2.13 -5.16
N SER A 440 -20.02 -2.68 -6.12
CA SER A 440 -19.51 -3.05 -7.45
C SER A 440 -20.31 -2.36 -8.54
N ASP A 441 -19.71 -2.19 -9.71
CA ASP A 441 -20.37 -1.75 -10.94
C ASP A 441 -20.37 -2.94 -11.92
N LEU A 442 -21.58 -3.40 -12.24
CA LEU A 442 -21.81 -4.57 -13.07
C LEU A 442 -21.56 -4.31 -14.56
N SER A 443 -21.39 -3.05 -14.99
CA SER A 443 -21.07 -2.70 -16.39
C SER A 443 -19.57 -2.81 -16.72
N GLY A 444 -18.80 -3.53 -15.90
CA GLY A 444 -17.40 -3.88 -16.16
C GLY A 444 -16.34 -3.04 -15.44
N ARG A 445 -16.68 -2.14 -14.51
CA ARG A 445 -15.66 -1.50 -13.64
C ARG A 445 -15.28 -2.35 -12.44
N GLY A 446 -16.08 -3.36 -12.12
CA GLY A 446 -15.86 -4.26 -10.99
C GLY A 446 -16.03 -3.56 -9.64
N LEU A 447 -15.25 -4.01 -8.64
CA LEU A 447 -15.33 -3.51 -7.27
C LEU A 447 -14.93 -2.03 -7.16
N LEU A 448 -15.86 -1.19 -6.69
CA LEU A 448 -15.67 0.24 -6.43
C LEU A 448 -15.05 0.52 -5.04
N GLY A 449 -14.75 -0.54 -4.27
CA GLY A 449 -14.22 -0.46 -2.92
C GLY A 449 -15.27 -0.15 -1.85
N PHE A 450 -14.82 0.04 -0.61
CA PHE A 450 -15.68 0.39 0.52
C PHE A 450 -15.97 1.89 0.58
N ASN A 451 -17.19 2.27 0.94
CA ASN A 451 -17.54 3.65 1.24
C ASN A 451 -16.81 4.16 2.49
N ALA A 452 -16.64 3.30 3.50
CA ALA A 452 -16.03 3.68 4.76
C ALA A 452 -15.21 2.56 5.38
N VAL A 453 -14.09 2.94 6.00
CA VAL A 453 -13.26 2.08 6.85
C VAL A 453 -13.04 2.78 8.19
N LYS A 454 -13.35 2.07 9.27
CA LYS A 454 -13.08 2.49 10.64
C LYS A 454 -11.94 1.67 11.22
N VAL A 455 -11.02 2.32 11.91
CA VAL A 455 -9.93 1.69 12.64
C VAL A 455 -10.00 2.11 14.10
N SER A 456 -10.09 1.16 15.03
CA SER A 456 -10.12 1.41 16.47
C SER A 456 -8.86 0.84 17.12
N GLN A 457 -8.21 1.63 17.97
CA GLN A 457 -7.03 1.23 18.73
C GLN A 457 -7.42 1.05 20.20
N PRO A 458 -7.71 -0.16 20.69
CA PRO A 458 -8.14 -0.37 22.07
C PRO A 458 -7.07 0.04 23.09
N ASP A 459 -5.79 -0.02 22.72
CA ASP A 459 -4.67 0.35 23.60
C ASP A 459 -4.63 1.85 23.93
N THR A 460 -5.15 2.70 23.03
CA THR A 460 -5.13 4.18 23.17
C THR A 460 -6.53 4.79 23.25
N GLY A 461 -7.57 4.04 22.91
CA GLY A 461 -8.94 4.53 22.75
C GLY A 461 -9.18 5.34 21.46
N LEU A 462 -8.16 5.50 20.59
CA LEU A 462 -8.29 6.25 19.35
C LEU A 462 -9.15 5.51 18.34
N ILE A 463 -10.03 6.26 17.67
CA ILE A 463 -10.85 5.76 16.56
C ILE A 463 -10.55 6.65 15.35
N SER A 464 -10.30 6.04 14.20
CA SER A 464 -10.13 6.73 12.93
C SER A 464 -11.18 6.26 11.94
N TRP A 465 -11.78 7.17 11.19
CA TRP A 465 -12.68 6.88 10.08
C TRP A 465 -12.09 7.44 8.80
N THR A 466 -12.16 6.69 7.71
CA THR A 466 -11.91 7.19 6.36
C THR A 466 -13.11 6.86 5.49
N ARG A 467 -13.68 7.87 4.85
CA ARG A 467 -14.75 7.75 3.85
C ARG A 467 -14.17 7.98 2.47
N TYR A 468 -14.53 7.12 1.51
CA TYR A 468 -13.98 7.10 0.17
C TYR A 468 -15.05 7.45 -0.88
N ARG A 469 -14.58 7.97 -2.01
CA ARG A 469 -15.39 8.13 -3.22
C ARG A 469 -15.55 6.78 -3.91
N GLN A 470 -16.75 6.52 -4.45
CA GLN A 470 -17.07 5.31 -5.22
C GLN A 470 -17.60 5.66 -6.62
N ASP A 471 -17.67 6.95 -6.96
CA ASP A 471 -18.08 7.44 -8.27
C ASP A 471 -16.87 7.67 -9.18
N TRP A 472 -17.00 7.30 -10.44
CA TRP A 472 -15.97 7.47 -11.46
C TRP A 472 -15.79 8.97 -11.83
N PRO A 473 -14.55 9.49 -11.98
CA PRO A 473 -13.25 8.82 -11.96
C PRO A 473 -12.52 8.84 -10.60
N TYR A 474 -13.25 9.01 -9.48
CA TYR A 474 -12.67 9.24 -8.16
C TYR A 474 -12.63 8.01 -7.26
N ILE A 475 -12.95 6.83 -7.80
CA ILE A 475 -13.06 5.56 -7.07
C ILE A 475 -11.83 5.34 -6.17
N GLY A 476 -12.07 5.05 -4.89
CA GLY A 476 -11.03 4.74 -3.91
C GLY A 476 -10.30 5.96 -3.32
N LEU A 477 -10.59 7.19 -3.76
CA LEU A 477 -9.96 8.39 -3.22
C LEU A 477 -10.61 8.82 -1.89
N PRO A 478 -9.84 9.10 -0.81
CA PRO A 478 -10.38 9.52 0.48
C PRO A 478 -11.10 10.87 0.37
N MET A 479 -12.41 10.90 0.59
CA MET A 479 -13.22 12.13 0.62
C MET A 479 -13.18 12.80 2.00
N GLN A 480 -13.10 12.01 3.06
CA GLN A 480 -13.06 12.52 4.42
C GLN A 480 -12.31 11.56 5.34
N ALA A 481 -11.45 12.09 6.21
CA ALA A 481 -10.80 11.33 7.26
C ALA A 481 -11.04 12.00 8.61
N GLU A 482 -11.37 11.24 9.64
CA GLU A 482 -11.64 11.73 10.99
C GLU A 482 -10.84 10.91 12.00
N GLN A 483 -10.39 11.57 13.06
CA GLN A 483 -9.79 10.94 14.22
C GLN A 483 -10.51 11.43 15.47
N SER A 484 -10.93 10.49 16.31
CA SER A 484 -11.67 10.74 17.54
C SER A 484 -11.09 9.99 18.73
N LEU A 485 -11.35 10.54 19.92
CA LEU A 485 -11.03 9.96 21.22
C LEU A 485 -12.22 10.24 22.15
N PRO A 486 -12.97 9.22 22.61
CA PRO A 486 -14.11 9.42 23.49
C PRO A 486 -13.75 10.23 24.74
N GLY A 487 -14.51 11.29 25.02
CA GLY A 487 -14.29 12.18 26.17
C GLY A 487 -13.24 13.28 25.96
N ALA A 488 -12.65 13.40 24.77
CA ALA A 488 -11.71 14.46 24.41
C ALA A 488 -12.13 15.17 23.11
N GLY A 489 -11.46 16.27 22.77
CA GLY A 489 -11.74 17.01 21.54
C GLY A 489 -13.11 17.68 21.55
N SER A 490 -13.62 18.04 20.37
CA SER A 490 -14.97 18.59 20.24
C SER A 490 -15.97 17.46 20.08
N ASN A 491 -16.69 17.12 21.16
CA ASN A 491 -17.62 15.99 21.21
C ASN A 491 -16.98 14.66 20.77
N GLY A 492 -15.73 14.40 21.18
CA GLY A 492 -14.97 13.21 20.79
C GLY A 492 -14.06 13.42 19.59
N LEU A 493 -14.25 14.45 18.76
CA LEU A 493 -13.49 14.64 17.52
C LEU A 493 -12.18 15.43 17.77
N LEU A 494 -11.05 14.88 17.35
CA LEU A 494 -9.72 15.49 17.46
C LEU A 494 -9.26 16.11 16.13
N LYS A 495 -9.53 15.44 15.02
CA LYS A 495 -9.14 15.90 13.68
C LYS A 495 -10.17 15.48 12.65
N ARG A 496 -10.43 16.34 11.67
CA ARG A 496 -11.15 16.03 10.44
C ARG A 496 -10.43 16.65 9.25
N THR A 497 -10.23 15.86 8.21
CA THR A 497 -9.77 16.30 6.89
C THR A 497 -10.88 16.02 5.88
N THR A 498 -11.27 17.01 5.08
CA THR A 498 -12.26 16.87 3.99
C THR A 498 -11.61 17.22 2.67
N ASN A 499 -11.73 16.35 1.67
CA ASN A 499 -11.06 16.44 0.40
C ASN A 499 -12.07 16.64 -0.74
N THR A 500 -11.79 17.61 -1.60
CA THR A 500 -12.52 17.87 -2.84
C THR A 500 -11.61 17.54 -4.03
N TYR A 501 -12.10 16.74 -4.96
CA TYR A 501 -11.35 16.29 -6.13
C TYR A 501 -11.86 16.96 -7.41
N GLY A 502 -10.93 17.21 -8.34
CA GLY A 502 -11.22 17.56 -9.73
C GLY A 502 -10.61 16.53 -10.68
N CYS A 503 -10.96 16.58 -11.96
CA CYS A 503 -10.32 15.75 -12.99
C CYS A 503 -9.98 16.57 -14.25
N LEU A 504 -8.92 16.15 -14.94
CA LEU A 504 -8.53 16.63 -16.28
C LEU A 504 -8.65 15.50 -17.30
N LEU A 505 -8.87 15.86 -18.56
CA LEU A 505 -8.71 14.97 -19.72
C LEU A 505 -7.25 15.03 -20.20
N PRO A 506 -6.43 13.98 -20.05
CA PRO A 506 -5.02 14.03 -20.43
C PRO A 506 -4.78 14.34 -21.92
N GLN A 507 -5.72 13.96 -22.79
CA GLN A 507 -5.63 14.15 -24.24
C GLN A 507 -5.78 15.60 -24.69
N SER A 508 -6.61 16.39 -24.00
CA SER A 508 -6.94 17.77 -24.38
C SER A 508 -6.49 18.80 -23.34
N GLY A 509 -6.13 18.37 -22.13
CA GLY A 509 -5.87 19.24 -20.98
C GLY A 509 -7.12 19.96 -20.44
N GLY A 510 -8.29 19.69 -21.02
CA GLY A 510 -9.54 20.35 -20.66
C GLY A 510 -10.17 19.81 -19.38
N SER A 511 -11.21 20.51 -18.93
CA SER A 511 -12.09 20.06 -17.86
C SER A 511 -12.67 18.69 -18.20
N CYS A 512 -12.68 17.82 -17.21
CA CYS A 512 -13.24 16.48 -17.32
C CYS A 512 -14.75 16.51 -17.63
N SER A 513 -15.13 15.89 -18.75
CA SER A 513 -16.49 15.46 -19.05
C SER A 513 -16.49 13.95 -19.13
N VAL A 514 -17.21 13.31 -18.21
CA VAL A 514 -17.22 11.86 -18.10
C VAL A 514 -17.99 11.27 -19.28
N ALA A 515 -17.28 10.58 -20.17
CA ALA A 515 -17.81 9.83 -21.30
C ALA A 515 -17.05 8.48 -21.48
N PRO A 516 -17.68 7.48 -22.11
CA PRO A 516 -17.02 6.21 -22.45
C PRO A 516 -15.77 6.41 -23.32
N GLY A 517 -14.76 5.55 -23.14
CA GLY A 517 -13.51 5.57 -23.94
C GLY A 517 -12.48 6.64 -23.54
N ASN A 518 -12.83 7.58 -22.66
CA ASN A 518 -11.91 8.59 -22.17
C ASN A 518 -11.10 8.11 -20.96
N SER A 519 -9.83 8.53 -20.88
CA SER A 519 -9.00 8.43 -19.68
C SER A 519 -9.02 9.73 -18.90
N TYR A 520 -8.86 9.66 -17.58
CA TYR A 520 -8.93 10.83 -16.69
C TYR A 520 -7.74 10.88 -15.76
N PHE A 521 -7.33 12.09 -15.42
CA PHE A 521 -6.40 12.36 -14.32
C PHE A 521 -7.19 12.99 -13.16
N PRO A 522 -7.65 12.19 -12.17
CA PRO A 522 -8.24 12.73 -10.94
C PRO A 522 -7.14 13.29 -10.02
N TYR A 523 -7.41 14.43 -9.40
CA TYR A 523 -6.46 15.09 -8.50
C TYR A 523 -7.16 15.75 -7.32
N LEU A 524 -6.45 15.85 -6.20
CA LEU A 524 -6.93 16.53 -4.99
C LEU A 524 -6.90 18.04 -5.20
N SER A 525 -8.04 18.64 -5.55
CA SER A 525 -8.15 20.09 -5.81
C SER A 525 -8.12 20.93 -4.52
N GLN A 526 -8.70 20.41 -3.44
CA GLN A 526 -8.72 21.08 -2.15
C GLN A 526 -8.73 20.06 -1.01
N SER A 527 -8.02 20.35 0.07
CA SER A 527 -8.09 19.64 1.35
C SER A 527 -8.30 20.64 2.48
N VAL A 528 -9.29 20.39 3.32
CA VAL A 528 -9.65 21.22 4.46
C VAL A 528 -9.43 20.41 5.73
N GLU A 529 -8.46 20.81 6.55
CA GLU A 529 -8.16 20.22 7.84
C GLU A 529 -8.70 21.10 8.98
N THR A 530 -9.46 20.49 9.87
CA THR A 530 -9.93 21.08 11.13
C THR A 530 -9.47 20.19 12.28
N GLY A 531 -9.10 20.78 13.41
CA GLY A 531 -8.67 20.02 14.58
C GLY A 531 -9.09 20.67 15.89
N TRP A 532 -8.99 19.91 16.96
CA TRP A 532 -9.29 20.34 18.32
C TRP A 532 -8.24 19.78 19.27
N ASP A 533 -7.85 20.58 20.25
CA ASP A 533 -7.10 20.09 21.40
C ASP A 533 -8.00 19.12 22.21
N THR A 534 -7.37 18.27 23.02
CA THR A 534 -8.02 17.29 23.90
C THR A 534 -9.06 17.89 24.84
N ASN A 535 -8.96 19.17 25.18
CA ASN A 535 -9.95 19.91 25.97
C ASN A 535 -11.14 20.46 25.17
N GLY A 536 -11.16 20.26 23.84
CA GLY A 536 -12.19 20.73 22.93
C GLY A 536 -11.97 22.11 22.31
N ALA A 537 -10.88 22.80 22.63
CA ALA A 537 -10.52 24.06 22.00
C ALA A 537 -10.19 23.84 20.50
N ALA A 538 -10.81 24.62 19.62
CA ALA A 538 -10.57 24.51 18.18
C ALA A 538 -9.17 25.00 17.81
N LEU A 539 -8.47 24.21 17.00
CA LEU A 539 -7.22 24.59 16.35
C LEU A 539 -7.52 25.34 15.03
N PRO A 540 -6.59 26.19 14.54
CA PRO A 540 -6.78 26.86 13.26
C PRO A 540 -7.05 25.88 12.13
N GLN A 541 -8.14 26.11 11.39
CA GLN A 541 -8.46 25.35 10.19
C GLN A 541 -7.41 25.62 9.10
N ALA A 542 -6.93 24.60 8.40
CA ALA A 542 -6.02 24.76 7.27
C ALA A 542 -6.71 24.33 5.98
N THR A 543 -6.73 25.19 4.96
CA THR A 543 -7.24 24.88 3.62
C THR A 543 -6.08 24.86 2.64
N THR A 544 -5.79 23.69 2.08
CA THR A 544 -4.83 23.50 0.99
C THR A 544 -5.60 23.44 -0.32
N THR A 545 -5.17 24.21 -1.33
CA THR A 545 -5.71 24.20 -2.69
C THR A 545 -4.59 23.89 -3.67
N ASN A 546 -4.85 23.00 -4.63
CA ASN A 546 -3.90 22.59 -5.64
C ASN A 546 -4.45 22.93 -7.03
N THR A 547 -3.60 23.53 -7.86
CA THR A 547 -3.87 23.72 -9.29
C THR A 547 -2.86 22.94 -10.10
N PHE A 548 -3.32 22.39 -11.22
CA PHE A 548 -2.54 21.52 -12.09
C PHE A 548 -2.59 22.04 -13.53
N ASP A 549 -1.50 21.83 -14.27
CA ASP A 549 -1.48 22.00 -15.72
C ASP A 549 -2.11 20.78 -16.45
N THR A 550 -2.15 20.87 -17.78
CA THR A 550 -2.70 19.85 -18.68
C THR A 550 -1.95 18.52 -18.66
N TYR A 551 -0.75 18.48 -18.08
CA TYR A 551 0.11 17.31 -17.98
C TYR A 551 0.11 16.70 -16.57
N GLY A 552 -0.73 17.24 -15.66
CA GLY A 552 -0.82 16.77 -14.28
C GLY A 552 0.28 17.32 -13.36
N ASN A 553 1.00 18.36 -13.75
CA ASN A 553 2.00 19.00 -12.89
C ASN A 553 1.34 20.04 -11.99
N ALA A 554 1.62 20.01 -10.68
CA ALA A 554 1.06 20.97 -9.73
C ALA A 554 1.68 22.36 -9.90
N THR A 555 0.98 23.28 -10.57
CA THR A 555 1.41 24.66 -10.86
C THR A 555 1.26 25.58 -9.66
N GLN A 556 0.33 25.28 -8.76
CA GLN A 556 0.18 26.03 -7.51
C GLN A 556 -0.26 25.11 -6.37
N VAL A 557 0.34 25.30 -5.20
CA VAL A 557 -0.11 24.72 -3.93
C VAL A 557 -0.24 25.86 -2.92
N ALA A 558 -1.47 26.24 -2.60
CA ALA A 558 -1.77 27.33 -1.69
C ALA A 558 -2.43 26.82 -0.41
N ILE A 559 -1.81 27.10 0.73
CA ILE A 559 -2.31 26.77 2.06
C ILE A 559 -2.75 28.07 2.73
N VAL A 560 -3.96 28.13 3.26
CA VAL A 560 -4.47 29.26 4.07
C VAL A 560 -4.98 28.69 5.38
N THR A 561 -4.56 29.27 6.50
CA THR A 561 -5.03 28.90 7.83
C THR A 561 -6.04 29.92 8.36
N GLY A 562 -6.95 29.49 9.23
CA GLY A 562 -8.05 30.31 9.76
C GLY A 562 -7.62 31.49 10.62
N ASP A 563 -6.39 31.46 11.14
CA ASP A 563 -5.68 32.56 11.81
C ASP A 563 -4.98 33.51 10.81
N GLY A 564 -5.25 33.33 9.51
CA GLY A 564 -4.90 34.22 8.40
C GLY A 564 -3.48 34.05 7.86
N PHE A 565 -2.70 33.06 8.35
CA PHE A 565 -1.45 32.72 7.69
C PHE A 565 -1.74 32.09 6.33
N SER A 566 -0.87 32.36 5.35
CA SER A 566 -0.93 31.67 4.08
C SER A 566 0.46 31.30 3.59
N LYS A 567 0.53 30.24 2.79
CA LYS A 567 1.73 29.81 2.06
C LYS A 567 1.32 29.42 0.66
N ASN A 568 1.74 30.17 -0.33
CA ASN A 568 1.49 29.92 -1.73
C ASN A 568 2.78 29.50 -2.44
N THR A 569 2.82 28.28 -2.96
CA THR A 569 3.91 27.77 -3.79
C THR A 569 3.47 27.76 -5.24
N THR A 570 4.14 28.52 -6.10
CA THR A 570 3.92 28.53 -7.56
C THR A 570 5.08 27.84 -8.27
N ASN A 571 4.78 26.86 -9.12
CA ASN A 571 5.75 26.05 -9.83
C ASN A 571 5.64 26.27 -11.34
N VAL A 572 6.78 26.31 -12.02
CA VAL A 572 6.86 26.38 -13.48
C VAL A 572 7.56 25.12 -13.98
N TYR A 573 6.95 24.44 -14.94
CA TYR A 573 7.45 23.21 -15.55
C TYR A 573 7.80 23.42 -17.02
N SER A 574 8.76 22.65 -17.50
CA SER A 574 9.15 22.52 -18.90
C SER A 574 8.68 21.15 -19.41
N ASN A 575 7.84 21.14 -20.44
CA ASN A 575 7.31 19.94 -21.08
C ASN A 575 7.81 19.87 -22.54
N ASP A 576 8.53 18.81 -22.90
CA ASP A 576 8.94 18.50 -24.28
C ASP A 576 8.19 17.26 -24.76
N THR A 577 7.10 17.48 -25.52
CA THR A 577 6.22 16.43 -26.05
C THR A 577 6.86 15.64 -27.19
N THR A 578 7.92 16.15 -27.82
CA THR A 578 8.61 15.46 -28.91
C THR A 578 9.54 14.37 -28.37
N LYS A 579 10.21 14.67 -27.25
CA LYS A 579 11.10 13.71 -26.56
C LYS A 579 10.43 12.98 -25.40
N TRP A 580 9.15 13.25 -25.14
CA TRP A 580 8.42 12.72 -23.99
C TRP A 580 9.06 13.05 -22.63
N LEU A 581 9.68 14.23 -22.52
CA LEU A 581 10.24 14.76 -21.27
C LEU A 581 9.23 15.73 -20.64
N LEU A 582 8.28 15.19 -19.89
CA LEU A 582 7.21 15.94 -19.23
C LEU A 582 7.52 16.16 -17.74
N GLY A 583 7.05 17.26 -17.17
CA GLY A 583 7.09 17.54 -15.74
C GLY A 583 8.45 17.99 -15.18
N ARG A 584 9.37 18.49 -16.02
CA ARG A 584 10.64 19.03 -15.53
C ARG A 584 10.42 20.38 -14.85
N LEU A 585 10.44 20.40 -13.51
CA LEU A 585 10.38 21.64 -12.73
C LEU A 585 11.58 22.54 -13.06
N ILE A 586 11.33 23.78 -13.47
CA ILE A 586 12.36 24.78 -13.79
C ILE A 586 12.39 25.94 -12.80
N GLN A 587 11.29 26.18 -12.07
CA GLN A 587 11.20 27.20 -11.04
C GLN A 587 10.15 26.82 -9.99
N ALA A 588 10.45 27.10 -8.72
CA ALA A 588 9.48 27.07 -7.63
C ALA A 588 9.61 28.35 -6.82
N GLN A 589 8.51 29.07 -6.64
CA GLN A 589 8.43 30.29 -5.84
C GLN A 589 7.49 30.06 -4.67
N VAL A 590 7.96 30.35 -3.45
CA VAL A 590 7.16 30.22 -2.23
C VAL A 590 6.94 31.61 -1.64
N MET A 591 5.70 32.00 -1.45
CA MET A 591 5.28 33.21 -0.73
C MET A 591 4.55 32.82 0.53
N SER A 592 4.93 33.39 1.67
CA SER A 592 4.21 33.20 2.94
C SER A 592 3.69 34.55 3.45
N SER A 593 2.48 34.59 3.99
CA SER A 593 1.91 35.77 4.65
C SER A 593 1.48 35.43 6.08
N ASN A 594 1.58 36.39 7.00
CA ASN A 594 1.03 36.26 8.35
C ASN A 594 -0.35 36.91 8.40
N GLY A 595 -1.32 36.23 9.00
CA GLY A 595 -2.67 36.73 9.21
C GLY A 595 -2.71 37.81 10.27
N GLY A 596 -3.34 38.94 9.96
CA GLY A 596 -3.42 40.07 10.88
C GLY A 596 -4.33 39.78 12.09
N SER A 597 -3.75 39.80 13.29
CA SER A 597 -4.38 40.44 14.44
C SER A 597 -3.72 41.82 14.59
N GLY A 598 -4.52 42.87 14.45
CA GLY A 598 -4.05 44.25 14.51
C GLY A 598 -3.51 44.59 15.90
N GLY A 599 -2.27 45.08 15.94
CA GLY A 599 -1.63 45.54 17.16
C GLY A 599 -0.17 45.94 16.95
N GLY A 600 0.09 46.83 16.00
CA GLY A 600 1.42 47.44 15.84
C GLY A 600 1.63 47.89 14.41
N SER A 601 1.70 49.20 14.23
CA SER A 601 2.03 49.90 12.98
C SER A 601 3.07 49.14 12.15
N ALA A 602 2.96 49.25 10.82
CA ALA A 602 4.06 48.97 9.91
C ALA A 602 5.29 49.78 10.33
N GLY A 603 6.08 49.22 11.24
CA GLY A 603 7.46 49.59 11.44
C GLY A 603 8.16 49.13 10.17
N THR A 604 8.56 50.10 9.36
CA THR A 604 9.42 49.90 8.20
C THR A 604 10.48 48.84 8.51
N VAL A 605 10.37 47.65 7.91
CA VAL A 605 11.40 46.61 8.01
C VAL A 605 12.55 47.05 7.11
N PHE A 606 13.77 47.06 7.62
CA PHE A 606 14.94 47.31 6.82
C PHE A 606 15.33 46.02 6.09
N VAL A 607 15.32 46.03 4.76
CA VAL A 607 15.69 44.86 3.95
C VAL A 607 17.15 44.98 3.52
N PHE A 608 17.97 44.00 3.87
CA PHE A 608 19.38 43.94 3.54
C PHE A 608 19.69 42.64 2.79
N SER A 609 19.92 42.72 1.49
CA SER A 609 20.32 41.55 0.70
C SER A 609 21.72 41.76 0.13
N GLN A 610 22.63 40.81 0.38
CA GLN A 610 24.00 40.89 -0.10
C GLN A 610 24.48 39.55 -0.64
N THR A 611 25.02 39.57 -1.86
CA THR A 611 25.77 38.45 -2.42
C THR A 611 27.27 38.75 -2.33
N LEU A 612 28.01 37.93 -1.60
CA LEU A 612 29.46 38.01 -1.47
C LEU A 612 30.09 37.28 -2.66
N THR A 613 30.70 38.05 -3.56
CA THR A 613 31.36 37.56 -4.78
C THR A 613 32.90 37.61 -4.70
N ALA A 614 33.45 38.11 -3.59
CA ALA A 614 34.88 38.18 -3.33
C ALA A 614 35.21 37.74 -1.90
N ASN A 615 36.43 37.20 -1.71
CA ASN A 615 36.89 36.74 -0.40
C ASN A 615 36.79 37.87 0.63
N THR A 616 36.14 37.57 1.75
CA THR A 616 35.86 38.53 2.82
C THR A 616 36.32 37.94 4.14
N PHE A 617 36.66 38.78 5.12
CA PHE A 617 37.15 38.30 6.41
C PHE A 617 36.35 38.87 7.58
N ASN A 618 36.12 38.04 8.61
CA ASN A 618 35.39 38.38 9.83
C ASN A 618 34.02 39.01 9.53
N TYR A 619 33.24 38.40 8.65
CA TYR A 619 31.98 38.96 8.19
C TYR A 619 30.93 38.93 9.30
N ASN A 620 30.35 40.09 9.62
CA ASN A 620 29.31 40.22 10.63
C ASN A 620 28.06 40.85 9.99
N ILE A 621 26.94 40.13 10.01
CA ILE A 621 25.70 40.54 9.32
C ILE A 621 25.17 41.86 9.92
N ARG A 622 25.20 42.00 11.25
CA ARG A 622 24.72 43.19 11.98
C ARG A 622 25.48 44.45 11.53
N ASN A 623 26.81 44.36 11.49
CA ASN A 623 27.68 45.44 11.06
C ASN A 623 27.54 45.75 9.56
N ALA A 624 27.36 44.73 8.73
CA ALA A 624 27.15 44.89 7.29
C ALA A 624 25.82 45.60 6.99
N ALA A 625 24.74 45.22 7.67
CA ALA A 625 23.44 45.89 7.56
C ALA A 625 23.49 47.34 8.07
N ALA A 626 24.13 47.59 9.23
CA ALA A 626 24.32 48.94 9.76
C ALA A 626 25.10 49.84 8.79
N SER A 627 26.14 49.30 8.16
CA SER A 627 26.93 50.02 7.15
C SER A 627 26.12 50.28 5.86
N ALA A 628 25.09 49.48 5.59
CA ALA A 628 24.15 49.67 4.49
C ALA A 628 23.01 50.66 4.80
N GLY A 629 23.01 51.27 6.00
CA GLY A 629 22.04 52.29 6.39
C GLY A 629 20.96 51.82 7.37
N TRP A 630 21.11 50.63 7.95
CA TRP A 630 20.19 50.16 8.99
C TRP A 630 20.39 50.91 10.31
N ASP A 631 19.31 51.45 10.87
CA ASP A 631 19.31 52.24 12.11
C ASP A 631 19.47 51.39 13.40
N GLN A 632 19.50 50.07 13.27
CA GLN A 632 19.58 49.08 14.37
C GLN A 632 18.37 49.06 15.32
N SER A 633 17.35 49.88 15.08
CA SER A 633 16.08 49.90 15.84
C SER A 633 14.91 49.31 15.06
N THR A 634 14.92 49.43 13.74
CA THR A 634 13.92 48.80 12.87
C THR A 634 14.17 47.29 12.73
N PRO A 635 13.12 46.45 12.66
CA PRO A 635 13.33 45.03 12.36
C PRO A 635 14.11 44.83 11.05
N LEU A 636 15.08 43.92 11.05
CA LEU A 636 15.96 43.64 9.90
C LEU A 636 15.53 42.35 9.19
N GLN A 637 15.35 42.41 7.88
CA GLN A 637 15.26 41.22 7.02
C GLN A 637 16.55 41.09 6.21
N ALA A 638 17.47 40.24 6.65
CA ALA A 638 18.77 40.05 6.02
C ALA A 638 18.84 38.74 5.20
N SER A 639 19.36 38.82 3.97
CA SER A 639 19.67 37.66 3.15
C SER A 639 21.09 37.73 2.59
N ILE A 640 21.94 36.81 3.04
CA ILE A 640 23.35 36.74 2.64
C ILE A 640 23.55 35.51 1.76
N THR A 641 24.15 35.70 0.59
CA THR A 641 24.54 34.59 -0.29
C THR A 641 26.05 34.60 -0.48
N VAL A 642 26.72 33.48 -0.21
CA VAL A 642 28.14 33.29 -0.51
C VAL A 642 28.26 32.58 -1.84
N ALA A 643 28.86 33.25 -2.84
CA ALA A 643 29.00 32.68 -4.18
C ALA A 643 29.99 31.49 -4.18
N PRO A 644 29.88 30.56 -5.15
CA PRO A 644 30.85 29.49 -5.33
C PRO A 644 32.29 30.01 -5.47
N GLY A 645 33.23 29.35 -4.81
CA GLY A 645 34.66 29.74 -4.81
C GLY A 645 35.02 30.91 -3.89
N VAL A 646 34.04 31.55 -3.24
CA VAL A 646 34.29 32.64 -2.28
C VAL A 646 34.58 32.11 -0.89
N ILE A 647 35.63 32.62 -0.25
CA ILE A 647 36.01 32.32 1.13
C ILE A 647 35.61 33.47 2.05
N ILE A 648 34.78 33.18 3.04
CA ILE A 648 34.63 33.98 4.25
C ILE A 648 35.62 33.43 5.28
N GLY A 649 36.73 34.13 5.49
CA GLY A 649 37.80 33.70 6.37
C GLY A 649 37.81 34.42 7.71
N SER A 650 38.45 33.82 8.72
CA SER A 650 38.82 34.56 9.92
C SER A 650 40.26 35.08 9.84
N ARG A 651 40.51 36.27 10.42
CA ARG A 651 41.87 36.84 10.56
C ARG A 651 42.63 36.36 11.78
N SER A 652 41.93 35.77 12.76
CA SER A 652 42.52 35.39 14.05
C SER A 652 41.69 34.29 14.70
N THR A 653 42.33 33.43 15.48
CA THR A 653 41.66 32.33 16.18
C THR A 653 40.59 32.78 17.17
N LEU A 654 40.60 34.06 17.56
CA LEU A 654 39.65 34.65 18.51
C LEU A 654 38.40 35.26 17.86
N ILE A 655 38.41 35.47 16.55
CA ILE A 655 37.30 36.12 15.83
C ILE A 655 36.67 35.09 14.90
N PRO A 656 35.33 34.92 14.91
CA PRO A 656 34.68 34.03 13.96
C PRO A 656 34.83 34.53 12.52
N ALA A 657 34.87 33.61 11.55
CA ALA A 657 34.87 33.97 10.14
C ALA A 657 33.53 34.62 9.73
N PHE A 658 32.42 34.08 10.24
CA PHE A 658 31.07 34.58 10.04
C PHE A 658 30.33 34.71 11.38
N ASP A 659 29.67 35.84 11.61
CA ASP A 659 28.96 36.12 12.85
C ASP A 659 27.61 36.80 12.61
N THR A 660 26.59 36.37 13.36
CA THR A 660 25.31 37.09 13.40
C THR A 660 25.35 38.26 14.38
N ASP A 661 26.17 38.17 15.44
CA ASP A 661 26.02 38.98 16.65
C ASP A 661 24.67 38.75 17.38
N ALA A 662 24.44 39.48 18.47
CA ALA A 662 23.23 39.47 19.28
C ALA A 662 22.38 40.75 19.12
N ASN A 663 21.24 40.82 19.81
CA ASN A 663 20.39 42.01 19.95
C ASN A 663 19.82 42.56 18.63
N PHE A 664 19.08 41.72 17.90
CA PHE A 664 18.25 42.16 16.79
C PHE A 664 16.84 42.55 17.31
N PRO A 665 16.22 43.62 16.77
CA PRO A 665 14.84 43.97 17.10
C PRO A 665 13.86 42.83 16.83
N ALA A 666 12.83 42.69 17.66
CA ALA A 666 11.79 41.68 17.48
C ALA A 666 11.16 41.76 16.08
N GLY A 667 10.99 40.61 15.41
CA GLY A 667 10.52 40.55 14.02
C GLY A 667 11.64 40.54 12.97
N SER A 668 12.91 40.64 13.36
CA SER A 668 14.03 40.46 12.43
C SER A 668 14.16 39.01 11.95
N SER A 669 14.55 38.81 10.69
CA SER A 669 14.81 37.49 10.10
C SER A 669 16.14 37.49 9.35
N LEU A 670 16.96 36.46 9.58
CA LEU A 670 18.28 36.30 8.97
C LEU A 670 18.30 35.02 8.15
N THR A 671 18.83 35.10 6.93
CA THR A 671 19.05 33.95 6.04
C THR A 671 20.46 33.95 5.47
N LEU A 672 21.08 32.77 5.41
CA LEU A 672 22.39 32.57 4.78
C LEU A 672 22.33 31.39 3.80
N VAL A 673 22.66 31.64 2.53
CA VAL A 673 22.89 30.61 1.52
C VAL A 673 24.38 30.51 1.27
N ASN A 674 25.01 29.42 1.72
CA ASN A 674 26.44 29.18 1.54
C ASN A 674 26.69 28.21 0.39
N ASN A 675 27.20 28.73 -0.73
CA ASN A 675 27.75 27.94 -1.84
C ASN A 675 29.28 28.04 -1.91
N GLY A 676 29.92 28.79 -1.00
CA GLY A 676 31.36 29.01 -0.90
C GLY A 676 31.98 28.29 0.30
N SER A 677 32.93 28.93 0.98
CA SER A 677 33.60 28.37 2.18
C SER A 677 33.66 29.36 3.33
N ILE A 678 33.22 28.96 4.52
CA ILE A 678 33.32 29.74 5.76
C ILE A 678 34.35 29.05 6.66
N LEU A 679 35.52 29.67 6.83
CA LEU A 679 36.70 28.99 7.37
C LEU A 679 37.34 29.74 8.53
N GLY A 680 37.48 29.06 9.67
CA GLY A 680 38.19 29.58 10.84
C GLY A 680 39.70 29.71 10.61
N ALA A 681 40.36 30.59 11.39
CA ALA A 681 41.80 30.82 11.27
C ALA A 681 42.61 29.64 11.83
N GLY A 682 43.75 29.31 11.23
CA GLY A 682 44.60 28.22 11.72
C GLY A 682 45.35 28.62 13.00
N GLY A 683 45.49 27.68 13.93
CA GLY A 683 46.24 27.88 15.18
C GLY A 683 47.74 27.97 14.96
N GLN A 684 48.44 28.78 15.75
CA GLN A 684 49.91 28.91 15.66
C GLN A 684 50.61 27.63 16.15
N GLY A 685 51.68 27.23 15.46
CA GLY A 685 52.54 26.15 15.94
C GLY A 685 53.29 26.52 17.22
N GLY A 686 53.49 25.57 18.12
CA GLY A 686 54.24 25.78 19.36
C GLY A 686 55.73 26.02 19.10
N SER A 687 56.39 26.89 19.87
CA SER A 687 57.85 27.10 19.77
C SER A 687 58.65 26.00 20.45
N GLY A 688 59.74 25.57 19.80
CA GLY A 688 60.62 24.49 20.28
C GLY A 688 61.26 24.79 21.64
N GLY A 689 61.52 23.75 22.44
CA GLY A 689 62.21 23.91 23.72
C GLY A 689 63.61 24.51 23.54
N ALA A 690 64.02 25.43 24.42
CA ALA A 690 65.27 26.18 24.31
C ALA A 690 65.97 26.37 25.66
N TRP A 691 67.31 26.32 25.66
CA TRP A 691 68.11 26.60 26.84
C TRP A 691 68.52 28.09 26.87
N ASN A 692 68.16 28.82 27.93
CA ASN A 692 68.67 30.19 28.18
C ASN A 692 68.96 30.41 29.68
N PRO A 693 70.23 30.38 30.14
CA PRO A 693 70.58 30.68 31.52
C PRO A 693 70.72 32.22 31.72
N PRO A 694 70.50 32.76 32.94
CA PRO A 694 70.27 32.05 34.19
C PRO A 694 68.79 31.90 34.61
N ALA A 695 67.80 32.33 33.81
CA ALA A 695 66.44 32.54 34.35
C ALA A 695 65.22 31.99 33.57
N ASN A 696 65.33 31.34 32.40
CA ASN A 696 64.11 30.81 31.74
C ASN A 696 64.33 29.72 30.67
N SER A 697 65.10 28.67 30.98
CA SER A 697 65.14 27.48 30.11
C SER A 697 63.77 26.80 30.01
N THR A 698 63.11 26.85 28.85
CA THR A 698 61.89 26.10 28.56
C THR A 698 62.27 24.75 27.95
N TRP A 699 62.37 23.74 28.82
CA TRP A 699 62.84 22.41 28.43
C TRP A 699 61.84 21.64 27.58
N THR A 700 60.57 21.85 27.86
CA THR A 700 59.44 21.27 27.13
C THR A 700 59.12 22.10 25.89
N GLY A 701 58.67 21.44 24.83
CA GLY A 701 58.10 22.15 23.70
C GLY A 701 56.81 22.86 24.10
N ASN A 702 56.57 24.05 23.57
CA ASN A 702 55.31 24.76 23.82
C ASN A 702 54.15 24.09 23.08
N ALA A 703 52.95 24.15 23.66
CA ALA A 703 51.74 23.66 23.02
C ALA A 703 51.39 24.49 21.77
N GLY A 704 50.80 23.85 20.77
CA GLY A 704 50.17 24.55 19.65
C GLY A 704 48.91 25.28 20.09
N GLN A 705 48.61 26.41 19.45
CA GLN A 705 47.38 27.17 19.73
C GLN A 705 46.17 26.51 19.07
N ALA A 706 44.99 26.69 19.67
CA ALA A 706 43.74 26.19 19.10
C ALA A 706 43.39 26.88 17.77
N GLY A 707 42.69 26.15 16.90
CA GLY A 707 42.11 26.71 15.69
C GLY A 707 40.92 27.65 15.97
N GLY A 708 40.63 28.54 15.02
CA GLY A 708 39.59 29.55 15.12
C GLY A 708 38.20 29.06 14.74
N LEU A 709 37.18 29.78 15.21
CA LEU A 709 35.78 29.53 14.90
C LEU A 709 35.43 29.93 13.46
N ALA A 710 34.67 29.08 12.76
CA ALA A 710 34.13 29.42 11.44
C ALA A 710 32.83 30.22 11.55
N LEU A 711 31.76 29.65 12.11
CA LEU A 711 30.45 30.33 12.18
C LEU A 711 29.97 30.46 13.62
N ARG A 712 29.62 31.69 14.02
CA ARG A 712 28.92 31.97 15.28
C ARG A 712 27.50 32.45 14.99
N SER A 713 26.53 31.84 15.67
CA SER A 713 25.14 32.31 15.67
C SER A 713 24.66 32.58 17.10
N SER A 714 24.48 33.86 17.41
CA SER A 714 23.89 34.33 18.67
C SER A 714 22.44 34.77 18.51
N THR A 715 21.90 34.72 17.29
CA THR A 715 20.52 35.12 16.94
C THR A 715 19.92 34.10 15.97
N PRO A 716 18.62 33.76 16.06
CA PRO A 716 17.96 32.86 15.11
C PRO A 716 18.26 33.18 13.63
N ILE A 717 18.80 32.20 12.90
CA ILE A 717 19.14 32.30 11.48
C ILE A 717 18.78 31.01 10.75
N SER A 718 18.25 31.13 9.52
CA SER A 718 18.06 30.00 8.62
C SER A 718 19.26 29.86 7.68
N ILE A 719 19.88 28.68 7.63
CA ILE A 719 21.07 28.44 6.81
C ILE A 719 20.82 27.33 5.78
N THR A 720 21.15 27.60 4.52
CA THR A 720 21.24 26.63 3.43
C THR A 720 22.70 26.45 3.05
N ASN A 721 23.35 25.40 3.55
CA ASN A 721 24.72 25.02 3.18
C ASN A 721 24.65 23.78 2.27
N GLY A 722 24.23 23.93 1.01
CA GLY A 722 24.05 22.78 0.11
C GLY A 722 25.37 22.22 -0.41
N SER A 723 26.09 23.05 -1.17
CA SER A 723 27.40 22.74 -1.78
C SER A 723 28.58 23.39 -1.06
N GLY A 724 28.32 24.25 -0.07
CA GLY A 724 29.34 25.00 0.67
C GLY A 724 30.04 24.20 1.78
N THR A 725 31.18 24.74 2.22
CA THR A 725 31.96 24.21 3.35
C THR A 725 31.94 25.17 4.54
N ILE A 726 31.72 24.66 5.75
CA ILE A 726 31.89 25.40 7.00
C ILE A 726 32.92 24.65 7.85
N GLY A 727 34.13 25.17 7.98
CA GLY A 727 35.24 24.45 8.60
C GLY A 727 35.96 25.29 9.64
N GLY A 728 35.97 24.84 10.89
CA GLY A 728 36.80 25.47 11.92
C GLY A 728 38.28 25.41 11.53
N GLY A 729 39.08 26.35 12.01
CA GLY A 729 40.52 26.34 11.74
C GLY A 729 41.18 25.10 12.33
N GLY A 730 42.24 24.60 11.70
CA GLY A 730 43.04 23.52 12.26
C GLY A 730 43.83 23.98 13.49
N GLY A 731 44.03 23.11 14.47
CA GLY A 731 44.89 23.38 15.61
C GLY A 731 46.38 23.42 15.21
N GLY A 732 47.18 24.27 15.86
CA GLY A 732 48.63 24.30 15.64
C GLY A 732 49.30 23.03 16.19
N GLY A 733 50.38 22.57 15.57
CA GLY A 733 51.19 21.47 16.07
C GLY A 733 51.95 21.86 17.33
N GLY A 734 52.13 20.92 18.25
CA GLY A 734 52.96 21.11 19.43
C GLY A 734 54.45 21.09 19.09
N ALA A 735 55.29 21.81 19.83
CA ALA A 735 56.72 21.84 19.56
C ALA A 735 57.46 20.63 20.13
N GLY A 736 58.62 20.31 19.55
CA GLY A 736 59.51 19.29 20.09
C GLY A 736 60.25 19.76 21.35
N ALA A 737 60.58 18.82 22.23
CA ALA A 737 61.41 19.09 23.42
C ALA A 737 62.89 19.28 23.04
N MET A 738 63.64 20.04 23.84
CA MET A 738 65.10 20.13 23.66
C MET A 738 65.84 18.90 24.21
N MET A 739 67.10 18.77 23.82
CA MET A 739 68.00 17.71 24.27
C MET A 739 69.05 18.23 25.27
N MET A 740 69.14 17.61 26.45
CA MET A 740 70.20 17.84 27.44
C MET A 740 70.87 16.50 27.83
N CYS A 741 72.19 16.44 27.81
CA CYS A 741 72.96 15.40 28.52
C CYS A 741 73.78 16.04 29.63
N CYS A 742 73.74 15.36 30.79
CA CYS A 742 74.80 15.26 31.79
C CYS A 742 75.30 16.61 32.35
N TRP A 743 74.96 16.88 33.61
CA TRP A 743 75.39 18.08 34.33
C TRP A 743 76.93 18.17 34.33
N GLY A 744 77.50 19.05 33.51
CA GLY A 744 78.93 19.37 33.56
C GLY A 744 79.66 19.58 32.22
N THR A 745 79.17 19.10 31.07
CA THR A 745 79.82 19.31 29.75
C THR A 745 78.79 19.38 28.62
N SER A 746 78.24 20.56 28.31
CA SER A 746 77.00 20.71 27.52
C SER A 746 77.19 20.89 26.01
N THR A 747 76.69 19.94 25.22
CA THR A 747 76.14 20.19 23.88
C THR A 747 74.62 20.04 23.96
N THR A 748 73.86 20.96 23.36
CA THR A 748 72.39 20.94 23.40
C THR A 748 71.83 21.03 21.98
N GLY A 749 70.79 20.24 21.70
CA GLY A 749 70.00 20.34 20.47
C GLY A 749 68.68 21.04 20.79
N GLY A 750 68.32 22.06 20.01
CA GLY A 750 67.05 22.76 20.17
C GLY A 750 65.87 21.95 19.64
N GLY A 751 64.70 22.00 20.29
CA GLY A 751 63.50 21.32 19.80
C GLY A 751 62.99 21.90 18.49
N GLY A 752 62.36 21.08 17.64
CA GLY A 752 61.72 21.56 16.41
C GLY A 752 60.44 22.36 16.68
N GLY A 753 60.18 23.41 15.89
CA GLY A 753 58.94 24.17 15.99
C GLY A 753 57.72 23.39 15.50
N GLY A 754 56.55 23.56 16.11
CA GLY A 754 55.31 22.92 15.65
C GLY A 754 54.78 23.53 14.36
N GLY A 755 54.07 22.77 13.53
CA GLY A 755 53.48 23.29 12.29
C GLY A 755 52.25 24.18 12.53
N GLY A 756 52.00 25.17 11.68
CA GLY A 756 50.79 26.01 11.75
C GLY A 756 49.53 25.23 11.36
N GLY A 757 48.40 25.50 12.01
CA GLY A 757 47.11 24.91 11.66
C GLY A 757 46.57 25.44 10.33
N SER A 758 45.69 24.68 9.69
CA SER A 758 45.04 25.12 8.44
C SER A 758 44.01 26.23 8.64
N GLY A 759 43.90 27.12 7.65
CA GLY A 759 42.91 28.20 7.61
C GLY A 759 43.33 29.30 6.64
N PRO A 760 42.39 30.18 6.21
CA PRO A 760 42.67 31.26 5.25
C PRO A 760 43.67 32.29 5.78
N MET A 761 43.83 32.37 7.10
CA MET A 761 44.98 32.97 7.77
C MET A 761 45.58 31.90 8.68
N SER A 762 46.62 31.21 8.19
CA SER A 762 47.39 30.30 9.03
C SER A 762 48.37 31.12 9.86
N GLN A 763 48.23 31.06 11.18
CA GLN A 763 49.27 31.57 12.07
C GLN A 763 50.56 30.77 11.79
N GLY A 764 51.71 31.43 11.74
CA GLY A 764 52.98 30.83 11.35
C GLY A 764 53.33 29.57 12.14
N GLY A 765 54.18 28.71 11.56
CA GLY A 765 54.76 27.62 12.34
C GLY A 765 55.56 28.17 13.52
N GLY A 766 55.73 27.33 14.53
CA GLY A 766 56.48 27.68 15.72
C GLY A 766 57.96 27.90 15.41
N ALA A 767 58.55 28.86 16.10
CA ALA A 767 59.99 29.08 16.05
C ALA A 767 60.76 27.88 16.62
N PRO A 768 62.04 27.68 16.27
CA PRO A 768 62.79 26.53 16.72
C PRO A 768 63.39 26.81 18.09
N GLY A 769 63.72 25.75 18.81
CA GLY A 769 64.56 25.85 19.99
C GLY A 769 65.97 26.32 19.62
N ILE A 770 66.51 27.29 20.35
CA ILE A 770 67.87 27.81 20.13
C ILE A 770 68.89 26.98 20.93
N SER A 771 70.01 26.61 20.31
CA SER A 771 71.17 25.99 20.98
C SER A 771 72.23 27.07 21.29
N LYS A 772 72.80 27.08 22.51
CA LYS A 772 73.95 27.92 22.88
C LYS A 772 75.11 27.04 23.36
N THR A 773 76.28 27.18 22.73
CA THR A 773 77.51 26.42 23.01
C THR A 773 78.45 27.12 23.99
N PHE A 774 79.13 26.36 24.86
CA PHE A 774 80.29 26.85 25.64
C PHE A 774 81.65 26.63 24.94
N LEU A 775 81.72 25.83 23.87
CA LEU A 775 82.96 25.46 23.14
C LEU A 775 82.69 25.19 21.63
N PRO A 776 83.70 25.26 20.74
CA PRO A 776 83.50 25.40 19.28
C PRO A 776 83.11 24.13 18.47
N LEU A 777 82.44 23.13 19.06
CA LEU A 777 81.87 21.96 18.36
C LEU A 777 80.61 21.47 19.10
N LEU A 778 79.46 21.12 18.51
CA LEU A 778 78.70 21.53 17.31
C LEU A 778 77.27 21.00 17.60
N GLY A 779 76.41 21.83 18.21
CA GLY A 779 74.98 21.54 18.39
C GLY A 779 74.15 22.36 17.40
N THR A 780 73.17 21.77 16.73
CA THR A 780 72.34 22.49 15.75
C THR A 780 71.04 22.99 16.37
N GLN A 781 70.61 24.17 15.92
CA GLN A 781 69.26 24.68 16.17
C GLN A 781 68.24 23.69 15.58
N GLY A 782 67.05 23.61 16.19
CA GLY A 782 65.91 22.97 15.54
C GLY A 782 65.50 23.73 14.27
N GLN A 783 64.60 23.15 13.49
CA GLN A 783 63.99 23.83 12.34
C GLN A 783 62.66 24.46 12.72
N ASP A 784 62.29 25.51 12.00
CA ASP A 784 60.97 26.13 12.09
C ASP A 784 59.88 25.13 11.69
N GLY A 785 58.71 25.25 12.31
CA GLY A 785 57.51 24.65 11.75
C GLY A 785 57.10 25.37 10.46
N ASN A 786 56.55 24.62 9.52
CA ASN A 786 55.95 25.24 8.33
C ASN A 786 54.60 25.88 8.70
N PRO A 787 54.26 27.05 8.13
CA PRO A 787 52.89 27.55 8.16
C PRO A 787 51.90 26.55 7.54
N GLY A 788 50.66 26.56 7.99
CA GLY A 788 49.57 25.85 7.33
C GLY A 788 49.10 26.56 6.07
N SER A 789 48.35 25.83 5.25
CA SER A 789 47.62 26.35 4.09
C SER A 789 46.13 26.49 4.43
N VAL A 790 45.32 26.96 3.47
CA VAL A 790 43.86 27.05 3.65
C VAL A 790 43.24 25.70 4.01
N ASN A 791 43.74 24.59 3.45
CA ASN A 791 43.10 23.27 3.54
C ASN A 791 43.93 22.21 4.29
N ALA A 792 45.21 22.47 4.58
CA ALA A 792 46.10 21.50 5.22
C ALA A 792 47.02 22.17 6.25
N GLY A 793 47.24 21.51 7.38
CA GLY A 793 48.18 21.98 8.40
C GLY A 793 49.62 21.89 7.92
N GLY A 794 50.48 22.76 8.44
CA GLY A 794 51.90 22.79 8.15
C GLY A 794 52.63 21.65 8.85
N MET A 795 53.71 21.17 8.25
CA MET A 795 54.57 20.17 8.88
C MET A 795 55.34 20.79 10.06
N GLY A 796 55.57 20.01 11.12
CA GLY A 796 56.45 20.41 12.19
C GLY A 796 57.92 20.38 11.76
N GLY A 797 58.73 21.24 12.36
CA GLY A 797 60.17 21.32 12.12
C GLY A 797 60.92 20.15 12.75
N ALA A 798 62.01 19.73 12.11
CA ALA A 798 62.91 18.73 12.66
C ALA A 798 63.60 19.25 13.94
N GLY A 799 63.86 18.33 14.89
CA GLY A 799 64.68 18.64 16.06
C GLY A 799 66.15 18.85 15.69
N GLY A 800 66.85 19.67 16.47
CA GLY A 800 68.30 19.85 16.35
C GLY A 800 69.10 18.63 16.81
N THR A 801 70.41 18.66 16.57
CA THR A 801 71.33 17.57 16.94
C THR A 801 72.38 18.04 17.94
N GLY A 802 72.90 17.13 18.76
CA GLY A 802 74.10 17.34 19.57
C GLY A 802 74.91 16.05 19.70
N SER A 803 76.10 16.11 20.31
CA SER A 803 77.01 14.97 20.43
C SER A 803 77.40 14.69 21.88
N VAL A 804 77.31 13.43 22.28
CA VAL A 804 77.64 12.93 23.63
C VAL A 804 78.57 11.73 23.47
N TYR A 805 79.79 11.81 24.00
CA TYR A 805 80.80 10.75 23.91
C TYR A 805 80.98 10.17 22.48
N GLY A 806 80.88 11.02 21.45
CA GLY A 806 81.03 10.62 20.04
C GLY A 806 79.77 10.09 19.35
N SER A 807 78.63 9.96 20.05
CA SER A 807 77.34 9.57 19.49
C SER A 807 76.44 10.78 19.21
N THR A 808 75.82 10.83 18.03
CA THR A 808 74.82 11.86 17.67
C THR A 808 73.50 11.58 18.37
N MET A 809 72.97 12.56 19.07
CA MET A 809 71.65 12.53 19.69
C MET A 809 70.76 13.62 19.08
N TYR A 810 69.45 13.38 19.07
CA TYR A 810 68.45 14.24 18.42
C TYR A 810 67.50 14.86 19.45
N ALA A 811 67.15 16.13 19.28
CA ALA A 811 66.03 16.75 19.99
C ALA A 811 64.70 16.30 19.39
N GLY A 812 63.59 16.55 20.09
CA GLY A 812 62.26 16.23 19.60
C GLY A 812 61.90 17.04 18.35
N ALA A 813 61.24 16.41 17.38
CA ALA A 813 60.62 17.10 16.25
C ALA A 813 59.28 17.75 16.66
N GLY A 814 58.93 18.85 16.02
CA GLY A 814 57.60 19.45 16.14
C GLY A 814 56.51 18.57 15.52
N GLY A 815 55.31 18.62 16.08
CA GLY A 815 54.11 18.01 15.51
C GLY A 815 53.59 18.82 14.33
N SER A 816 52.90 18.17 13.40
CA SER A 816 52.21 18.85 12.29
C SER A 816 50.93 19.54 12.77
N GLY A 817 50.56 20.66 12.15
CA GLY A 817 49.27 21.31 12.37
C GLY A 817 48.11 20.48 11.83
N GLY A 818 46.91 20.71 12.35
CA GLY A 818 45.68 20.06 11.93
C GLY A 818 45.12 20.61 10.62
N SER A 819 44.43 19.77 9.85
CA SER A 819 43.53 20.21 8.79
C SER A 819 42.28 20.89 9.36
N LEU A 820 41.40 21.42 8.51
CA LEU A 820 40.22 22.16 8.94
C LEU A 820 39.38 21.27 9.88
N GLY A 821 39.00 21.81 11.04
CA GLY A 821 38.23 21.10 12.06
C GLY A 821 38.98 20.03 12.84
N ASN A 822 40.30 19.86 12.65
CA ASN A 822 41.10 18.84 13.31
C ASN A 822 42.17 19.43 14.25
N ALA A 823 42.50 18.68 15.30
CA ALA A 823 43.56 19.02 16.24
C ALA A 823 44.94 18.98 15.55
N GLY A 824 45.90 19.75 16.07
CA GLY A 824 47.31 19.55 15.74
C GLY A 824 47.87 18.30 16.40
N ASN A 825 48.96 17.76 15.86
CA ASN A 825 49.70 16.67 16.48
C ASN A 825 50.60 17.20 17.60
N ALA A 826 50.81 16.40 18.65
CA ALA A 826 51.80 16.70 19.68
C ALA A 826 53.23 16.64 19.11
N GLY A 827 54.11 17.46 19.69
CA GLY A 827 55.55 17.37 19.43
C GLY A 827 56.18 16.17 20.14
N GLN A 828 57.35 15.75 19.66
CA GLN A 828 58.05 14.59 20.21
C GLN A 828 58.91 14.98 21.42
N ALA A 829 59.08 14.02 22.35
CA ALA A 829 60.08 14.09 23.41
C ALA A 829 61.50 13.88 22.86
N ALA A 830 62.53 14.28 23.61
CA ALA A 830 63.91 13.96 23.27
C ALA A 830 64.23 12.50 23.65
N PRO A 831 64.80 11.67 22.76
CA PRO A 831 65.06 10.25 23.01
C PRO A 831 66.03 9.98 24.17
N SER A 832 66.88 10.96 24.52
CA SER A 832 67.95 10.79 25.50
C SER A 832 67.49 10.88 26.97
N ASN A 833 66.26 11.35 27.24
CA ASN A 833 65.67 11.33 28.59
C ASN A 833 64.13 11.57 28.57
N PRO A 834 63.32 10.57 28.18
CA PRO A 834 61.87 10.73 27.98
C PRO A 834 61.08 11.00 29.27
N SER A 835 61.68 10.79 30.45
CA SER A 835 61.02 10.91 31.75
C SER A 835 60.88 12.36 32.24
N TYR A 836 61.64 13.30 31.69
CA TYR A 836 61.72 14.69 32.18
C TYR A 836 61.45 15.77 31.13
N PHE A 837 61.46 15.43 29.82
CA PHE A 837 61.31 16.40 28.74
C PHE A 837 60.25 15.99 27.73
N PHE A 838 59.05 16.58 27.83
CA PHE A 838 57.92 16.30 26.97
C PHE A 838 57.80 17.29 25.81
N GLY A 839 57.37 16.81 24.64
CA GLY A 839 56.92 17.69 23.56
C GLY A 839 55.62 18.39 23.94
N GLY A 840 55.36 19.54 23.33
CA GLY A 840 54.11 20.27 23.53
C GLY A 840 52.91 19.52 22.97
N SER A 841 51.75 19.66 23.59
CA SER A 841 50.50 19.15 23.02
C SER A 841 50.14 19.89 21.73
N GLY A 842 49.46 19.20 20.81
CA GLY A 842 48.82 19.88 19.69
C GLY A 842 47.66 20.76 20.16
N GLY A 843 47.39 21.82 19.42
CA GLY A 843 46.25 22.69 19.66
C GLY A 843 44.93 22.02 19.29
N SER A 844 43.88 22.33 20.03
CA SER A 844 42.52 21.84 19.76
C SER A 844 42.00 22.33 18.39
N PRO A 845 41.08 21.58 17.75
CA PRO A 845 40.41 22.05 16.54
C PRO A 845 39.56 23.28 16.82
N GLY A 846 39.46 24.18 15.84
CA GLY A 846 38.44 25.21 15.83
C GLY A 846 37.05 24.62 15.58
N ALA A 847 36.03 25.18 16.20
CA ALA A 847 34.65 24.78 15.96
C ALA A 847 34.17 25.27 14.58
N ALA A 848 33.44 24.40 13.87
CA ALA A 848 32.74 24.76 12.64
C ALA A 848 31.57 25.69 12.94
N VAL A 849 30.83 25.41 14.02
CA VAL A 849 29.64 26.15 14.42
C VAL A 849 29.65 26.34 15.93
N VAL A 850 29.28 27.52 16.40
CA VAL A 850 28.92 27.78 17.80
C VAL A 850 27.56 28.47 17.81
N GLY A 851 26.67 27.99 18.68
CA GLY A 851 25.29 28.48 18.76
C GLY A 851 24.32 27.75 17.81
N ASN A 852 24.56 26.46 17.55
CA ASN A 852 23.73 25.64 16.65
C ASN A 852 22.23 25.63 17.03
N ALA A 853 21.88 25.83 18.30
CA ALA A 853 20.49 25.97 18.75
C ALA A 853 19.76 27.18 18.14
N ASN A 854 20.51 28.20 17.72
CA ASN A 854 19.97 29.38 17.03
C ASN A 854 19.93 29.19 15.49
N ILE A 855 20.22 27.99 14.98
CA ILE A 855 20.32 27.76 13.54
C ILE A 855 19.25 26.76 13.10
N THR A 856 18.41 27.19 12.16
CA THR A 856 17.54 26.29 11.40
C THR A 856 18.23 25.90 10.11
N TRP A 857 18.68 24.65 10.03
CA TRP A 857 19.32 24.12 8.82
C TRP A 857 18.27 23.68 7.80
N THR A 858 18.36 24.22 6.59
CA THR A 858 17.56 23.77 5.42
C THR A 858 18.38 22.83 4.51
N ALA A 859 19.71 22.94 4.56
CA ALA A 859 20.68 21.97 4.05
C ALA A 859 21.99 22.13 4.84
N THR A 860 22.68 21.05 5.17
CA THR A 860 23.84 21.07 6.10
C THR A 860 25.21 21.01 5.43
N GLY A 861 25.34 20.36 4.27
CA GLY A 861 26.58 20.34 3.47
C GLY A 861 27.80 19.83 4.23
N THR A 862 28.99 20.30 3.83
CA THR A 862 30.25 19.91 4.49
C THR A 862 30.50 20.78 5.72
N ARG A 863 30.59 20.14 6.90
CA ARG A 863 30.93 20.81 8.17
C ARG A 863 32.13 20.11 8.82
N LEU A 864 33.22 20.83 9.06
CA LEU A 864 34.49 20.27 9.53
C LEU A 864 34.88 20.88 10.89
N GLY A 865 34.73 20.09 11.94
CA GLY A 865 35.05 20.48 13.33
C GLY A 865 33.84 20.41 14.26
N PRO A 866 34.03 20.71 15.56
CA PRO A 866 32.95 20.72 16.55
C PRO A 866 31.78 21.67 16.19
N ILE A 867 30.55 21.30 16.60
CA ILE A 867 29.29 22.03 16.38
C ILE A 867 28.58 22.27 17.71
#